data_AF-A0A3M1NYV8-F1
#
_entry.id   AF-A0A3M1NYV8-F1
#
_cell.length_a   1.000
_cell.length_b   1.000
_cell.length_c   1.000
_cell.angle_alpha   90.00
_cell.angle_beta   90.00
_cell.angle_gamma   90.00
#
_symmetry.space_group_name_H-M   'P 1'
#
loop_
_entity.id
_entity.type
_entity.pdbx_description
1 polymer ?
#
loop_
_entity_poly.entity_id
_entity_poly.type
_entity_poly.pdbx_seq_one_letter_code
_entity_poly.pdbx_strand_id
1 'polypeptide(L)'
;MLNRKVKFVVALVVCLSLVFVLLQSFSFRPNGEPSGLSRNGSWPTSRELSRKLWELRKVLVVYATGNSKAAGEYEKIASRLAEKTRWFRFMVAADTSVSEDELKSLPLILVGTPASNSVLHRIQRSFPFHFSEEGFSAPDLFTANKRDVVVVPMFPNPLQRSLPLAVITGKDDEAILAFWRDSERFYPGRAEFRVMRDGQRVVHGFFLADGKGSWKIDLDRSRNYTKLTKTPLETEHYRFIYHGATPDRAQLEAFARQQERRISDVLALLDPDGQVHLPKIAYHLYESAEDKGLITGNTDLSHVDPKRWAVHTIFAPELRGTDFFADAKLVIGKLLGQTASLLLQDGLAMHFSEGWGKYGYRYWAKRFDETDNVNPLAEMLDNEIYRKESYLFMRPLAGTLVDFLIARDGWSRFVSLYQHWPQQRNGLNLAELEKEWRSYLHRLKVDPRPAKTRVARVSGFQKGFCYAHEGYGIYNGYLSRQSQASLKKLRDLGTEWISLTPFGYLRDRHQPGYLRYSFGAGAENDESLICAVLAARKLGMHVMLKPHILLSGPHWGWPGDIEMKSEEAWQAFFKRYQSWIRHYALLAEMYDVDIFCVGVELLHATRGHDQAWRQIIRNVRKLYHGPLVYAANWWQEFDHISFWDELDYIGLNCYYPLSSKEHATPEDLRRGAQEVAEKVERVARRAGKPVLLTEIGFTSTERPWLTPHERRRGSPVDLQDQALCYEAVFEAFWQK
;
A
#
# COMPACT_ATOMS: atom_id res chain seq x y z
N MET A 1 4.41 -33.79 8.99
CA MET A 1 3.20 -33.04 9.40
C MET A 1 3.12 -31.58 8.91
N LEU A 2 4.21 -30.97 8.40
CA LEU A 2 4.23 -29.58 7.91
C LEU A 2 3.54 -29.35 6.55
N ASN A 3 3.33 -30.41 5.77
CA ASN A 3 2.81 -30.33 4.39
C ASN A 3 1.26 -30.20 4.30
N ARG A 4 0.54 -30.38 5.42
CA ARG A 4 -0.92 -30.17 5.49
C ARG A 4 -1.30 -28.73 5.82
N LYS A 5 -0.49 -27.99 6.58
CA LYS A 5 -0.77 -26.59 6.97
C LYS A 5 -0.53 -25.58 5.84
N VAL A 6 0.44 -25.82 4.95
CA VAL A 6 0.66 -24.99 3.75
C VAL A 6 -0.47 -25.20 2.74
N LYS A 7 -0.94 -26.45 2.56
CA LYS A 7 -2.17 -26.73 1.78
C LYS A 7 -3.41 -26.13 2.42
N PHE A 8 -3.48 -26.02 3.75
CA PHE A 8 -4.60 -25.40 4.46
C PHE A 8 -4.62 -23.88 4.35
N VAL A 9 -3.46 -23.20 4.35
CA VAL A 9 -3.36 -21.74 4.18
C VAL A 9 -3.56 -21.33 2.72
N VAL A 10 -3.04 -22.12 1.78
CA VAL A 10 -3.37 -21.93 0.35
C VAL A 10 -4.86 -22.20 0.12
N ALA A 11 -5.45 -23.26 0.69
CA ALA A 11 -6.89 -23.53 0.58
C ALA A 11 -7.78 -22.47 1.27
N LEU A 12 -7.30 -21.78 2.32
CA LEU A 12 -8.04 -20.71 2.99
C LEU A 12 -8.06 -19.40 2.17
N VAL A 13 -7.02 -19.16 1.36
CA VAL A 13 -6.92 -18.02 0.43
C VAL A 13 -7.69 -18.28 -0.88
N VAL A 14 -7.96 -19.55 -1.20
CA VAL A 14 -8.41 -20.03 -2.52
C VAL A 14 -9.92 -19.90 -2.79
N CYS A 15 -10.79 -19.75 -1.77
CA CYS A 15 -12.23 -19.44 -1.99
C CYS A 15 -12.63 -18.04 -1.54
N LEU A 16 -11.64 -17.20 -1.18
CA LEU A 16 -11.85 -15.88 -0.65
C LEU A 16 -12.25 -14.84 -1.72
N SER A 17 -12.21 -15.11 -3.02
CA SER A 17 -12.45 -14.07 -4.05
C SER A 17 -13.89 -13.55 -4.11
N LEU A 18 -14.91 -14.42 -4.01
CA LEU A 18 -16.33 -14.06 -4.00
C LEU A 18 -16.84 -13.64 -2.61
N VAL A 19 -16.33 -14.29 -1.57
CA VAL A 19 -16.46 -13.81 -0.20
C VAL A 19 -15.76 -12.47 -0.06
N PHE A 20 -14.68 -12.17 -0.80
CA PHE A 20 -14.10 -10.82 -0.92
C PHE A 20 -14.97 -9.90 -1.77
N VAL A 21 -15.55 -10.33 -2.89
CA VAL A 21 -16.52 -9.51 -3.66
C VAL A 21 -17.63 -8.98 -2.74
N LEU A 22 -18.13 -9.83 -1.83
CA LEU A 22 -19.09 -9.46 -0.79
C LEU A 22 -18.44 -8.75 0.41
N LEU A 23 -17.23 -9.13 0.83
CA LEU A 23 -16.51 -8.54 1.97
C LEU A 23 -15.94 -7.13 1.68
N GLN A 24 -15.75 -6.79 0.40
CA GLN A 24 -15.24 -5.49 -0.09
C GLN A 24 -16.22 -4.35 0.16
N SER A 25 -17.51 -4.65 0.23
CA SER A 25 -18.57 -3.72 0.63
C SER A 25 -18.38 -3.19 2.07
N PHE A 26 -17.55 -3.86 2.88
CA PHE A 26 -17.49 -3.64 4.33
C PHE A 26 -16.39 -2.70 4.83
N SER A 27 -15.56 -2.14 3.95
CA SER A 27 -14.60 -1.11 4.37
C SER A 27 -15.14 0.32 4.33
N PHE A 28 -16.45 0.49 4.12
CA PHE A 28 -17.15 1.71 4.51
C PHE A 28 -17.21 1.80 6.06
N ARG A 29 -16.11 2.25 6.67
CA ARG A 29 -16.21 3.21 7.77
C ARG A 29 -15.72 4.58 7.25
N PRO A 30 -16.50 5.34 6.46
CA PRO A 30 -16.33 6.77 6.49
C PRO A 30 -16.79 7.22 7.88
N ASN A 31 -15.86 7.78 8.65
CA ASN A 31 -16.24 8.59 9.78
C ASN A 31 -17.00 9.81 9.20
N GLY A 32 -18.22 10.07 9.68
CA GLY A 32 -18.78 11.42 9.64
C GLY A 32 -19.68 11.83 8.47
N GLU A 33 -20.56 10.97 7.93
CA GLU A 33 -21.84 11.51 7.43
C GLU A 33 -22.92 11.36 8.53
N PRO A 34 -23.76 12.39 8.76
CA PRO A 34 -24.81 12.33 9.77
C PRO A 34 -25.71 11.13 9.52
N SER A 35 -26.12 10.46 10.59
CA SER A 35 -27.16 9.43 10.60
C SER A 35 -28.52 10.02 10.21
N GLY A 36 -28.68 10.38 8.95
CA GLY A 36 -29.99 10.55 8.34
C GLY A 36 -30.53 9.17 8.03
N LEU A 37 -31.45 8.67 8.86
CA LEU A 37 -32.35 7.59 8.44
C LEU A 37 -32.98 8.01 7.12
N SER A 38 -32.90 7.12 6.12
CA SER A 38 -33.56 7.33 4.84
C SER A 38 -35.03 7.69 5.06
N ARG A 39 -35.47 8.81 4.48
CA ARG A 39 -36.90 9.12 4.35
C ARG A 39 -37.52 8.00 3.52
N ASN A 40 -38.70 7.51 3.90
CA ASN A 40 -39.44 6.50 3.14
C ASN A 40 -39.43 6.84 1.64
N GLY A 41 -38.89 5.94 0.81
CA GLY A 41 -38.83 6.09 -0.65
C GLY A 41 -37.46 6.38 -1.28
N SER A 42 -36.40 6.68 -0.50
CA SER A 42 -35.04 6.87 -1.05
C SER A 42 -34.36 5.54 -1.41
N TRP A 43 -33.48 5.57 -2.42
CA TRP A 43 -32.65 4.41 -2.76
C TRP A 43 -31.59 4.14 -1.71
N PRO A 44 -31.29 2.87 -1.36
CA PRO A 44 -30.35 2.56 -0.30
C PRO A 44 -28.92 2.87 -0.72
N THR A 45 -28.13 3.25 0.27
CA THR A 45 -26.69 3.44 0.16
C THR A 45 -25.94 2.11 0.17
N SER A 46 -24.71 2.12 -0.33
CA SER A 46 -23.78 0.99 -0.27
C SER A 46 -23.60 0.45 1.16
N ARG A 47 -23.63 1.36 2.17
CA ARG A 47 -23.53 1.01 3.58
C ARG A 47 -24.77 0.28 4.11
N GLU A 48 -25.97 0.72 3.72
CA GLU A 48 -27.22 0.06 4.13
C GLU A 48 -27.32 -1.36 3.56
N LEU A 49 -26.97 -1.53 2.27
CA LEU A 49 -26.91 -2.85 1.63
C LEU A 49 -25.89 -3.77 2.31
N SER A 50 -24.71 -3.23 2.62
CA SER A 50 -23.66 -3.95 3.34
C SER A 50 -24.13 -4.43 4.72
N ARG A 51 -24.80 -3.55 5.47
CA ARG A 51 -25.37 -3.91 6.78
C ARG A 51 -26.38 -5.05 6.64
N LYS A 52 -27.25 -4.98 5.64
CA LYS A 52 -28.28 -6.01 5.41
C LYS A 52 -27.68 -7.37 5.05
N LEU A 53 -26.61 -7.38 4.24
CA LEU A 53 -25.86 -8.59 3.92
C LEU A 53 -25.29 -9.28 5.17
N TRP A 54 -24.68 -8.52 6.09
CA TRP A 54 -24.16 -9.04 7.35
C TRP A 54 -25.23 -9.47 8.34
N GLU A 55 -26.37 -8.79 8.36
CA GLU A 55 -27.51 -9.17 9.19
C GLU A 55 -28.01 -10.55 8.81
N LEU A 56 -28.17 -10.81 7.50
CA LEU A 56 -28.73 -12.06 7.01
C LEU A 56 -27.73 -13.22 7.00
N ARG A 57 -26.45 -12.94 6.69
CA ARG A 57 -25.37 -13.94 6.52
C ARG A 57 -25.75 -15.11 5.61
N LYS A 58 -26.73 -14.92 4.73
CA LYS A 58 -27.22 -15.87 3.73
C LYS A 58 -27.16 -15.20 2.37
N VAL A 59 -26.70 -15.92 1.36
CA VAL A 59 -26.60 -15.41 -0.01
C VAL A 59 -27.04 -16.50 -0.96
N LEU A 60 -27.88 -16.17 -1.92
CA LEU A 60 -28.34 -17.08 -2.95
C LEU A 60 -27.57 -16.82 -4.25
N VAL A 61 -26.83 -17.84 -4.72
CA VAL A 61 -26.19 -17.85 -6.03
C VAL A 61 -27.18 -18.44 -7.03
N VAL A 62 -27.61 -17.64 -7.98
CA VAL A 62 -28.51 -18.04 -9.06
C VAL A 62 -27.71 -18.13 -10.35
N TYR A 63 -27.50 -19.35 -10.84
CA TYR A 63 -26.70 -19.61 -12.02
C TYR A 63 -27.55 -19.83 -13.28
N ALA A 64 -26.99 -19.49 -14.44
CA ALA A 64 -27.63 -19.63 -15.74
C ALA A 64 -27.82 -21.09 -16.19
N THR A 65 -29.01 -21.42 -16.71
CA THR A 65 -29.31 -22.72 -17.33
C THR A 65 -29.61 -22.66 -18.83
N GLY A 66 -29.77 -21.47 -19.42
CA GLY A 66 -30.12 -21.31 -20.84
C GLY A 66 -29.06 -21.82 -21.83
N ASN A 67 -27.83 -22.07 -21.39
CA ASN A 67 -26.78 -22.74 -22.16
C ASN A 67 -26.42 -24.08 -21.50
N SER A 68 -26.90 -25.18 -22.07
CA SER A 68 -26.75 -26.53 -21.49
C SER A 68 -25.29 -26.97 -21.31
N LYS A 69 -24.36 -26.49 -22.16
CA LYS A 69 -22.92 -26.78 -22.03
C LYS A 69 -22.28 -26.02 -20.85
N ALA A 70 -22.76 -24.81 -20.57
CA ALA A 70 -22.24 -23.96 -19.49
C ALA A 70 -22.90 -24.25 -18.13
N ALA A 71 -24.17 -24.64 -18.13
CA ALA A 71 -25.00 -24.80 -16.94
C ALA A 71 -24.37 -25.72 -15.88
N GLY A 72 -23.91 -26.92 -16.28
CA GLY A 72 -23.29 -27.88 -15.35
C GLY A 72 -21.96 -27.38 -14.76
N GLU A 73 -21.21 -26.56 -15.51
CA GLU A 73 -19.98 -25.96 -15.00
C GLU A 73 -20.27 -24.78 -14.07
N TYR A 74 -21.30 -23.97 -14.34
CA TYR A 74 -21.75 -22.95 -13.40
C TYR A 74 -22.24 -23.55 -12.09
N GLU A 75 -23.07 -24.58 -12.14
CA GLU A 75 -23.56 -25.31 -10.97
C GLU A 75 -22.39 -25.83 -10.12
N LYS A 76 -21.41 -26.49 -10.78
CA LYS A 76 -20.23 -27.03 -10.12
C LYS A 76 -19.39 -25.96 -9.44
N ILE A 77 -19.18 -24.80 -10.08
CA ILE A 77 -18.43 -23.68 -9.47
C ILE A 77 -19.23 -23.08 -8.31
N ALA A 78 -20.54 -22.86 -8.47
CA ALA A 78 -21.41 -22.31 -7.44
C ALA A 78 -21.51 -23.24 -6.21
N SER A 79 -21.66 -24.55 -6.41
CA SER A 79 -21.73 -25.54 -5.33
C SER A 79 -20.43 -25.63 -4.53
N ARG A 80 -19.26 -25.58 -5.21
CA ARG A 80 -17.96 -25.49 -4.52
C ARG A 80 -17.83 -24.23 -3.65
N LEU A 81 -18.43 -23.12 -4.06
CA LEU A 81 -18.48 -21.89 -3.24
C LEU A 81 -19.27 -22.12 -1.94
N ALA A 82 -20.37 -22.86 -2.02
CA ALA A 82 -21.24 -23.14 -0.88
C ALA A 82 -20.62 -24.04 0.18
N GLU A 83 -19.68 -24.90 -0.21
CA GLU A 83 -19.04 -25.88 0.70
C GLU A 83 -17.95 -25.27 1.63
N LYS A 84 -17.51 -24.02 1.42
CA LYS A 84 -16.20 -23.56 1.94
C LYS A 84 -16.15 -22.21 2.65
N THR A 85 -17.22 -21.77 3.34
CA THR A 85 -17.18 -20.47 4.04
C THR A 85 -17.66 -20.51 5.50
N ARG A 86 -16.96 -19.79 6.37
CA ARG A 86 -17.23 -19.72 7.82
C ARG A 86 -18.12 -18.53 8.21
N TRP A 87 -18.31 -17.55 7.33
CA TRP A 87 -18.97 -16.28 7.65
C TRP A 87 -20.34 -16.09 7.01
N PHE A 88 -20.62 -16.79 5.90
CA PHE A 88 -21.87 -16.72 5.14
C PHE A 88 -22.34 -18.12 4.76
N ARG A 89 -23.64 -18.34 4.69
CA ARG A 89 -24.23 -19.54 4.11
C ARG A 89 -24.62 -19.22 2.67
N PHE A 90 -23.93 -19.84 1.71
CA PHE A 90 -24.31 -19.73 0.31
C PHE A 90 -25.28 -20.84 -0.05
N MET A 91 -26.36 -20.46 -0.73
CA MET A 91 -27.34 -21.34 -1.33
C MET A 91 -27.15 -21.27 -2.84
N VAL A 92 -27.45 -22.35 -3.55
CA VAL A 92 -27.25 -22.43 -5.01
C VAL A 92 -28.56 -22.89 -5.62
N ALA A 93 -29.04 -22.16 -6.62
CA ALA A 93 -30.24 -22.50 -7.36
C ALA A 93 -30.03 -22.21 -8.86
N ALA A 94 -30.67 -23.00 -9.71
CA ALA A 94 -30.81 -22.66 -11.12
C ALA A 94 -31.75 -21.46 -11.27
N ASP A 95 -31.49 -20.61 -12.26
CA ASP A 95 -32.36 -19.48 -12.60
C ASP A 95 -33.80 -19.92 -12.97
N THR A 96 -33.98 -21.15 -13.44
CA THR A 96 -35.28 -21.73 -13.78
C THR A 96 -36.00 -22.42 -12.62
N SER A 97 -35.33 -22.64 -11.49
CA SER A 97 -35.90 -23.33 -10.32
C SER A 97 -36.05 -22.44 -9.09
N VAL A 98 -35.53 -21.21 -9.12
CA VAL A 98 -35.58 -20.27 -8.00
C VAL A 98 -36.95 -19.64 -7.86
N SER A 99 -37.46 -19.53 -6.63
CA SER A 99 -38.77 -18.93 -6.35
C SER A 99 -38.74 -17.40 -6.24
N GLU A 100 -39.87 -16.74 -6.47
CA GLU A 100 -40.01 -15.27 -6.28
C GLU A 100 -39.70 -14.83 -4.84
N ASP A 101 -40.10 -15.65 -3.86
CA ASP A 101 -39.87 -15.36 -2.44
C ASP A 101 -38.37 -15.39 -2.12
N GLU A 102 -37.62 -16.36 -2.66
CA GLU A 102 -36.17 -16.42 -2.52
C GLU A 102 -35.48 -15.19 -3.15
N LEU A 103 -35.92 -14.78 -4.35
CA LEU A 103 -35.38 -13.61 -5.05
C LEU A 103 -35.62 -12.28 -4.30
N LYS A 104 -36.65 -12.22 -3.44
CA LYS A 104 -37.04 -11.02 -2.69
C LYS A 104 -36.71 -11.06 -1.19
N SER A 105 -36.23 -12.19 -0.68
CA SER A 105 -35.91 -12.37 0.75
C SER A 105 -34.41 -12.52 1.02
N LEU A 106 -33.61 -12.85 0.00
CA LEU A 106 -32.18 -13.10 0.14
C LEU A 106 -31.32 -12.14 -0.71
N PRO A 107 -30.12 -11.77 -0.20
CA PRO A 107 -29.06 -11.24 -1.04
C PRO A 107 -28.74 -12.19 -2.20
N LEU A 108 -28.54 -11.64 -3.40
CA LEU A 108 -28.37 -12.43 -4.61
C LEU A 108 -26.97 -12.28 -5.21
N ILE A 109 -26.47 -13.36 -5.80
CA ILE A 109 -25.40 -13.35 -6.81
C ILE A 109 -25.99 -13.94 -8.08
N LEU A 110 -26.12 -13.15 -9.14
CA LEU A 110 -26.54 -13.63 -10.45
C LEU A 110 -25.31 -13.85 -11.33
N VAL A 111 -25.23 -15.03 -11.97
CA VAL A 111 -24.16 -15.35 -12.90
C VAL A 111 -24.70 -15.87 -14.22
N GLY A 112 -24.14 -15.34 -15.32
CA GLY A 112 -24.50 -15.68 -16.69
C GLY A 112 -24.77 -14.46 -17.55
N THR A 113 -25.20 -14.70 -18.78
CA THR A 113 -25.61 -13.63 -19.71
C THR A 113 -27.11 -13.32 -19.54
N PRO A 114 -27.61 -12.15 -19.97
CA PRO A 114 -29.06 -11.92 -20.05
C PRO A 114 -29.79 -12.85 -21.02
N ALA A 115 -29.08 -13.59 -21.88
CA ALA A 115 -29.66 -14.62 -22.75
C ALA A 115 -29.73 -16.00 -22.07
N SER A 116 -28.79 -16.30 -21.16
CA SER A 116 -28.67 -17.60 -20.49
C SER A 116 -29.24 -17.63 -19.07
N ASN A 117 -29.43 -16.48 -18.43
CA ASN A 117 -30.00 -16.33 -17.08
C ASN A 117 -31.32 -15.53 -17.13
N SER A 118 -32.44 -16.21 -16.94
CA SER A 118 -33.81 -15.67 -17.00
C SER A 118 -34.09 -14.59 -15.95
N VAL A 119 -33.52 -14.72 -14.74
CA VAL A 119 -33.64 -13.69 -13.69
C VAL A 119 -32.91 -12.42 -14.12
N LEU A 120 -31.68 -12.54 -14.62
CA LEU A 120 -30.90 -11.40 -15.12
C LEU A 120 -31.58 -10.75 -16.32
N HIS A 121 -32.13 -11.55 -17.26
CA HIS A 121 -32.92 -11.07 -18.38
C HIS A 121 -34.07 -10.15 -17.94
N ARG A 122 -34.78 -10.55 -16.89
CA ARG A 122 -35.92 -9.80 -16.36
C ARG A 122 -35.52 -8.44 -15.79
N ILE A 123 -34.38 -8.36 -15.11
CA ILE A 123 -33.94 -7.15 -14.39
C ILE A 123 -32.96 -6.28 -15.20
N GLN A 124 -32.52 -6.71 -16.38
CA GLN A 124 -31.45 -6.07 -17.15
C GLN A 124 -31.67 -4.56 -17.40
N ARG A 125 -32.92 -4.12 -17.60
CA ARG A 125 -33.29 -2.71 -17.83
C ARG A 125 -33.16 -1.81 -16.58
N SER A 126 -32.95 -2.39 -15.40
CA SER A 126 -32.79 -1.66 -14.15
C SER A 126 -31.33 -1.32 -13.83
N PHE A 127 -30.38 -1.87 -14.58
CA PHE A 127 -28.97 -1.55 -14.42
C PHE A 127 -28.58 -0.30 -15.20
N PRO A 128 -27.52 0.41 -14.80
CA PRO A 128 -26.96 1.52 -15.55
C PRO A 128 -26.12 1.06 -16.77
N PHE A 129 -26.32 -0.18 -17.23
CA PHE A 129 -25.69 -0.75 -18.42
C PHE A 129 -26.78 -1.09 -19.45
N HIS A 130 -26.51 -0.85 -20.73
CA HIS A 130 -27.38 -1.29 -21.81
C HIS A 130 -26.96 -2.67 -22.27
N PHE A 131 -27.87 -3.63 -22.14
CA PHE A 131 -27.73 -4.97 -22.70
C PHE A 131 -28.49 -5.04 -24.04
N SER A 132 -27.89 -5.69 -25.02
CA SER A 132 -28.39 -5.86 -26.39
C SER A 132 -27.98 -7.24 -26.91
N GLU A 133 -28.55 -7.67 -28.04
CA GLU A 133 -28.09 -8.89 -28.73
C GLU A 133 -26.60 -8.80 -29.12
N GLU A 134 -26.12 -7.58 -29.39
CA GLU A 134 -24.73 -7.32 -29.75
C GLU A 134 -23.76 -7.28 -28.55
N GLY A 135 -24.27 -7.33 -27.31
CA GLY A 135 -23.47 -7.33 -26.09
C GLY A 135 -23.96 -6.33 -25.05
N PHE A 136 -23.05 -5.80 -24.23
CA PHE A 136 -23.36 -4.82 -23.20
C PHE A 136 -22.55 -3.52 -23.38
N SER A 137 -23.03 -2.41 -22.85
CA SER A 137 -22.30 -1.14 -22.88
C SER A 137 -22.72 -0.22 -21.75
N ALA A 138 -21.86 0.73 -21.42
CA ALA A 138 -22.21 1.90 -20.64
C ALA A 138 -21.98 3.12 -21.54
N PRO A 139 -23.01 3.94 -21.82
CA PRO A 139 -22.85 5.13 -22.62
C PRO A 139 -21.71 5.99 -22.07
N ASP A 140 -20.92 6.56 -22.98
CA ASP A 140 -19.76 7.43 -22.70
C ASP A 140 -18.59 6.78 -21.96
N LEU A 141 -18.79 5.64 -21.30
CA LEU A 141 -17.73 4.92 -20.59
C LEU A 141 -17.08 3.84 -21.47
N PHE A 142 -17.82 2.83 -21.92
CA PHE A 142 -17.23 1.70 -22.67
C PHE A 142 -18.26 0.94 -23.55
N THR A 143 -17.75 0.31 -24.61
CA THR A 143 -18.47 -0.67 -25.44
C THR A 143 -17.87 -2.05 -25.22
N ALA A 144 -18.70 -3.07 -24.96
CA ALA A 144 -18.19 -4.42 -24.69
C ALA A 144 -17.57 -5.08 -25.91
N ASN A 145 -16.50 -5.82 -25.64
CA ASN A 145 -16.00 -6.89 -26.48
C ASN A 145 -16.65 -8.22 -26.10
N LYS A 146 -16.68 -9.20 -27.02
CA LYS A 146 -17.23 -10.55 -26.77
C LYS A 146 -16.60 -11.24 -25.55
N ARG A 147 -15.30 -10.98 -25.30
CA ARG A 147 -14.55 -11.55 -24.16
C ARG A 147 -14.69 -10.77 -22.86
N ASP A 148 -15.41 -9.65 -22.88
CA ASP A 148 -15.53 -8.81 -21.70
C ASP A 148 -16.53 -9.40 -20.69
N VAL A 149 -16.13 -9.34 -19.42
CA VAL A 149 -16.95 -9.75 -18.28
C VAL A 149 -17.13 -8.55 -17.36
N VAL A 150 -18.37 -8.15 -17.10
CA VAL A 150 -18.73 -7.19 -16.06
C VAL A 150 -18.86 -7.90 -14.74
N VAL A 151 -18.26 -7.30 -13.72
CA VAL A 151 -18.47 -7.70 -12.34
C VAL A 151 -19.00 -6.49 -11.58
N VAL A 152 -20.20 -6.63 -11.01
CA VAL A 152 -20.83 -5.68 -10.10
C VAL A 152 -20.89 -6.34 -8.73
N PRO A 153 -19.97 -6.03 -7.80
CA PRO A 153 -19.93 -6.66 -6.49
C PRO A 153 -21.17 -6.39 -5.62
N MET A 154 -21.78 -5.22 -5.78
CA MET A 154 -22.95 -4.82 -4.99
C MET A 154 -23.74 -3.73 -5.71
N PHE A 155 -25.05 -3.95 -5.79
CA PHE A 155 -26.04 -3.04 -6.34
C PHE A 155 -27.38 -3.26 -5.59
N PRO A 156 -28.28 -2.25 -5.50
CA PRO A 156 -29.62 -2.48 -4.97
C PRO A 156 -30.39 -3.49 -5.84
N ASN A 157 -30.91 -4.57 -5.27
CA ASN A 157 -31.67 -5.57 -6.02
C ASN A 157 -32.97 -4.92 -6.60
N PRO A 158 -33.17 -4.86 -7.92
CA PRO A 158 -34.36 -4.25 -8.51
C PRO A 158 -35.68 -4.91 -8.07
N LEU A 159 -35.66 -6.17 -7.64
CA LEU A 159 -36.82 -6.92 -7.15
C LEU A 159 -37.13 -6.63 -5.67
N GLN A 160 -36.12 -6.22 -4.89
CA GLN A 160 -36.24 -5.81 -3.49
C GLN A 160 -35.07 -4.88 -3.14
N ARG A 161 -35.26 -3.57 -3.26
CA ARG A 161 -34.15 -2.59 -3.24
C ARG A 161 -33.32 -2.65 -1.97
N SER A 162 -33.92 -2.99 -0.83
CA SER A 162 -33.22 -3.11 0.46
C SER A 162 -32.23 -4.28 0.53
N LEU A 163 -32.25 -5.19 -0.44
CA LEU A 163 -31.35 -6.35 -0.49
C LEU A 163 -30.22 -6.11 -1.51
N PRO A 164 -28.98 -6.56 -1.19
CA PRO A 164 -27.87 -6.47 -2.11
C PRO A 164 -27.96 -7.51 -3.22
N LEU A 165 -27.55 -7.09 -4.41
CA LEU A 165 -27.39 -7.90 -5.62
C LEU A 165 -25.97 -7.76 -6.15
N ALA A 166 -25.29 -8.88 -6.36
CA ALA A 166 -24.05 -8.97 -7.13
C ALA A 166 -24.32 -9.59 -8.50
N VAL A 167 -23.59 -9.15 -9.52
CA VAL A 167 -23.75 -9.66 -10.90
C VAL A 167 -22.38 -9.97 -11.49
N ILE A 168 -22.25 -11.15 -12.08
CA ILE A 168 -21.14 -11.52 -12.98
C ILE A 168 -21.77 -11.84 -14.34
N THR A 169 -21.55 -10.97 -15.31
CA THR A 169 -22.21 -11.08 -16.62
C THR A 169 -21.30 -10.68 -17.76
N GLY A 170 -21.71 -10.93 -18.98
CA GLY A 170 -20.94 -10.71 -20.20
C GLY A 170 -21.78 -11.05 -21.42
N LYS A 171 -21.13 -11.10 -22.59
CA LYS A 171 -21.77 -11.55 -23.84
C LYS A 171 -21.70 -13.07 -24.02
N ASP A 172 -20.69 -13.72 -23.43
CA ASP A 172 -20.35 -15.12 -23.67
C ASP A 172 -20.18 -15.88 -22.34
N ASP A 173 -20.95 -16.95 -22.17
CA ASP A 173 -20.86 -17.80 -20.98
C ASP A 173 -19.46 -18.44 -20.83
N GLU A 174 -18.75 -18.71 -21.93
CA GLU A 174 -17.38 -19.25 -21.86
C GLU A 174 -16.41 -18.23 -21.26
N ALA A 175 -16.52 -16.96 -21.62
CA ALA A 175 -15.70 -15.88 -21.06
C ALA A 175 -16.01 -15.67 -19.56
N ILE A 176 -17.29 -15.72 -19.18
CA ILE A 176 -17.73 -15.64 -17.78
C ILE A 176 -17.17 -16.84 -16.99
N LEU A 177 -17.29 -18.06 -17.50
CA LEU A 177 -16.76 -19.26 -16.85
C LEU A 177 -15.23 -19.22 -16.72
N ALA A 178 -14.51 -18.77 -17.76
CA ALA A 178 -13.06 -18.58 -17.71
C ALA A 178 -12.67 -17.57 -16.63
N PHE A 179 -13.34 -16.42 -16.58
CA PHE A 179 -13.15 -15.43 -15.52
C PHE A 179 -13.46 -16.00 -14.13
N TRP A 180 -14.58 -16.70 -13.98
CA TRP A 180 -15.03 -17.21 -12.69
C TRP A 180 -14.05 -18.26 -12.13
N ARG A 181 -13.51 -19.12 -13.00
CA ARG A 181 -12.46 -20.09 -12.65
C ARG A 181 -11.14 -19.45 -12.22
N ASP A 182 -10.69 -18.40 -12.91
CA ASP A 182 -9.38 -17.75 -12.64
C ASP A 182 -9.46 -16.69 -11.52
N SER A 183 -10.65 -16.39 -11.02
CA SER A 183 -10.89 -15.38 -9.97
C SER A 183 -10.17 -15.64 -8.64
N GLU A 184 -9.57 -16.83 -8.45
CA GLU A 184 -8.79 -17.23 -7.28
C GLU A 184 -7.53 -16.36 -7.03
N ARG A 185 -7.10 -15.55 -8.01
CA ARG A 185 -5.88 -14.70 -7.92
C ARG A 185 -6.17 -13.19 -7.90
N PHE A 186 -7.43 -12.79 -7.91
CA PHE A 186 -7.78 -11.41 -8.23
C PHE A 186 -7.58 -10.46 -7.05
N TYR A 187 -6.74 -9.43 -7.22
CA TYR A 187 -6.73 -8.28 -6.33
C TYR A 187 -8.00 -7.45 -6.56
N PRO A 188 -8.90 -7.36 -5.58
CA PRO A 188 -10.26 -6.91 -5.81
C PRO A 188 -10.37 -5.40 -6.03
N GLY A 189 -9.36 -4.62 -5.63
CA GLY A 189 -9.20 -3.20 -5.89
C GLY A 189 -10.51 -2.44 -6.01
N ARG A 190 -11.34 -2.51 -4.95
CA ARG A 190 -12.53 -1.71 -4.57
C ARG A 190 -13.23 -0.86 -5.65
N ALA A 191 -13.50 -1.44 -6.81
CA ALA A 191 -14.39 -0.84 -7.80
C ALA A 191 -15.84 -1.20 -7.44
N GLU A 192 -16.79 -0.29 -7.61
CA GLU A 192 -18.22 -0.61 -7.45
C GLU A 192 -18.77 -1.38 -8.66
N PHE A 193 -18.10 -1.26 -9.81
CA PHE A 193 -18.14 -2.25 -10.88
C PHE A 193 -16.81 -2.27 -11.65
N ARG A 194 -16.59 -3.33 -12.41
CA ARG A 194 -15.40 -3.47 -13.27
C ARG A 194 -15.73 -4.24 -14.53
N VAL A 195 -14.97 -3.98 -15.58
CA VAL A 195 -14.98 -4.78 -16.81
C VAL A 195 -13.62 -5.45 -16.94
N MET A 196 -13.65 -6.76 -17.16
CA MET A 196 -12.49 -7.63 -17.26
C MET A 196 -12.39 -8.17 -18.69
N ARG A 197 -11.19 -8.15 -19.27
CA ARG A 197 -10.88 -8.73 -20.59
C ARG A 197 -9.65 -9.61 -20.43
N ASP A 198 -9.77 -10.91 -20.73
CA ASP A 198 -8.65 -11.86 -20.66
C ASP A 198 -7.86 -11.80 -19.32
N GLY A 199 -8.60 -11.67 -18.22
CA GLY A 199 -8.05 -11.57 -16.86
C GLY A 199 -7.37 -10.24 -16.52
N GLN A 200 -7.47 -9.21 -17.35
CA GLN A 200 -7.02 -7.85 -17.06
C GLN A 200 -8.20 -6.90 -16.88
N ARG A 201 -8.06 -5.93 -15.97
CA ARG A 201 -9.09 -4.91 -15.75
C ARG A 201 -9.00 -3.85 -16.82
N VAL A 202 -10.06 -3.70 -17.60
CA VAL A 202 -10.15 -2.70 -18.68
C VAL A 202 -11.06 -1.52 -18.33
N VAL A 203 -11.95 -1.69 -17.35
CA VAL A 203 -12.72 -0.59 -16.76
C VAL A 203 -12.71 -0.71 -15.24
N HIS A 204 -12.48 0.41 -14.57
CA HIS A 204 -12.66 0.58 -13.13
C HIS A 204 -13.78 1.58 -12.89
N GLY A 205 -14.89 1.14 -12.30
CA GLY A 205 -16.14 1.89 -12.28
C GLY A 205 -16.67 2.19 -10.88
N PHE A 206 -17.35 3.33 -10.77
CA PHE A 206 -18.07 3.79 -9.58
C PHE A 206 -19.51 4.18 -9.93
N PHE A 207 -20.39 4.10 -8.95
CA PHE A 207 -21.75 4.59 -9.05
C PHE A 207 -21.95 5.88 -8.23
N LEU A 208 -22.90 6.69 -8.68
CA LEU A 208 -23.50 7.80 -7.94
C LEU A 208 -24.69 7.25 -7.16
N ALA A 209 -24.58 7.26 -5.83
CA ALA A 209 -25.63 6.85 -4.89
C ALA A 209 -26.15 8.05 -4.10
N ASP A 210 -26.81 8.98 -4.77
CA ASP A 210 -27.27 10.27 -4.21
C ASP A 210 -28.59 10.19 -3.42
N GLY A 211 -29.14 8.99 -3.26
CA GLY A 211 -30.42 8.72 -2.59
C GLY A 211 -31.66 9.20 -3.34
N LYS A 212 -31.52 9.93 -4.46
CA LYS A 212 -32.59 10.56 -5.24
C LYS A 212 -33.05 9.73 -6.44
N GLY A 213 -32.41 8.60 -6.71
CA GLY A 213 -32.78 7.69 -7.81
C GLY A 213 -31.97 6.39 -7.84
N SER A 214 -32.18 5.60 -8.89
CA SER A 214 -31.34 4.41 -9.14
C SER A 214 -29.88 4.83 -9.24
N TRP A 215 -28.99 3.97 -8.77
CA TRP A 215 -27.56 4.21 -8.87
C TRP A 215 -27.15 4.35 -10.34
N LYS A 216 -26.52 5.48 -10.68
CA LYS A 216 -26.02 5.78 -12.03
C LYS A 216 -24.51 5.60 -12.06
N ILE A 217 -23.90 5.45 -13.23
CA ILE A 217 -22.44 5.43 -13.33
C ILE A 217 -21.89 6.83 -13.04
N ASP A 218 -20.87 6.89 -12.18
CA ASP A 218 -20.07 8.07 -11.94
C ASP A 218 -18.98 8.16 -12.99
N LEU A 219 -19.22 8.91 -14.07
CA LEU A 219 -18.25 9.05 -15.17
C LEU A 219 -16.98 9.79 -14.73
N ASP A 220 -17.07 10.67 -13.74
CA ASP A 220 -15.93 11.47 -13.25
C ASP A 220 -14.94 10.62 -12.46
N ARG A 221 -15.44 9.63 -11.70
CA ARG A 221 -14.61 8.68 -10.95
C ARG A 221 -14.27 7.42 -11.74
N SER A 222 -15.10 7.04 -12.70
CA SER A 222 -14.88 5.83 -13.51
C SER A 222 -13.77 6.02 -14.56
N ARG A 223 -13.05 4.94 -14.88
CA ARG A 223 -11.94 4.94 -15.84
C ARG A 223 -12.11 3.80 -16.83
N ASN A 224 -11.99 4.11 -18.12
CA ASN A 224 -11.87 3.13 -19.19
C ASN A 224 -10.43 3.10 -19.70
N TYR A 225 -9.70 2.04 -19.34
CA TYR A 225 -8.31 1.87 -19.72
C TYR A 225 -8.13 1.47 -21.19
N THR A 226 -9.14 0.91 -21.86
CA THR A 226 -9.03 0.57 -23.30
C THR A 226 -8.78 1.79 -24.18
N LYS A 227 -9.28 2.98 -23.78
CA LYS A 227 -9.03 4.24 -24.49
C LYS A 227 -7.63 4.82 -24.22
N LEU A 228 -7.01 4.40 -23.12
CA LEU A 228 -5.71 4.90 -22.63
C LEU A 228 -4.56 3.95 -23.00
N THR A 229 -4.86 2.69 -23.27
CA THR A 229 -3.87 1.70 -23.67
C THR A 229 -3.51 1.82 -25.14
N LYS A 230 -2.23 2.08 -25.43
CA LYS A 230 -1.68 2.19 -26.79
C LYS A 230 -0.47 1.28 -26.90
N THR A 231 -0.19 0.77 -28.10
CA THR A 231 1.06 0.07 -28.41
C THR A 231 1.91 0.96 -29.32
N PRO A 232 2.56 2.00 -28.77
CA PRO A 232 3.22 3.04 -29.57
C PRO A 232 4.51 2.58 -30.25
N LEU A 233 5.15 1.51 -29.75
CA LEU A 233 6.47 1.09 -30.20
C LEU A 233 6.67 -0.41 -29.98
N GLU A 234 7.24 -1.06 -30.98
CA GLU A 234 7.84 -2.39 -30.84
C GLU A 234 9.29 -2.34 -31.28
N THR A 235 10.13 -3.11 -30.60
CA THR A 235 11.54 -3.32 -30.90
C THR A 235 11.81 -4.81 -31.06
N GLU A 236 13.07 -5.23 -31.08
CA GLU A 236 13.45 -6.64 -31.24
C GLU A 236 12.90 -7.51 -30.09
N HIS A 237 13.15 -7.08 -28.86
CA HIS A 237 12.82 -7.85 -27.65
C HIS A 237 11.58 -7.34 -26.91
N TYR A 238 11.06 -6.16 -27.24
CA TYR A 238 9.97 -5.54 -26.50
C TYR A 238 8.77 -5.15 -27.37
N ARG A 239 7.58 -5.28 -26.78
CA ARG A 239 6.34 -4.62 -27.20
C ARG A 239 5.94 -3.63 -26.12
N PHE A 240 6.13 -2.34 -26.35
CA PHE A 240 5.79 -1.31 -25.38
C PHE A 240 4.30 -1.01 -25.41
N ILE A 241 3.65 -1.12 -24.26
CA ILE A 241 2.22 -0.90 -24.06
C ILE A 241 2.08 0.24 -23.05
N TYR A 242 1.66 1.42 -23.52
CA TYR A 242 1.51 2.59 -22.68
C TYR A 242 0.08 2.72 -22.14
N HIS A 243 -0.08 2.98 -20.84
CA HIS A 243 -1.37 3.18 -20.15
C HIS A 243 -1.43 4.61 -19.60
N GLY A 244 -1.99 5.52 -20.39
CA GLY A 244 -2.11 6.94 -20.02
C GLY A 244 -2.38 7.86 -21.20
N ALA A 245 -2.06 9.15 -21.03
CA ALA A 245 -2.05 10.13 -22.12
C ALA A 245 -1.04 9.75 -23.23
N THR A 246 -1.04 10.42 -24.37
CA THR A 246 -0.03 10.10 -25.42
C THR A 246 1.38 10.37 -24.87
N PRO A 247 2.29 9.39 -24.84
CA PRO A 247 3.63 9.59 -24.30
C PRO A 247 4.46 10.50 -25.20
N ASP A 248 5.44 11.19 -24.63
CA ASP A 248 6.50 11.81 -25.42
C ASP A 248 7.25 10.72 -26.20
N ARG A 249 7.14 10.78 -27.52
CA ARG A 249 7.73 9.80 -28.43
C ARG A 249 9.25 9.75 -28.32
N ALA A 250 9.91 10.90 -28.18
CA ALA A 250 11.37 10.95 -28.09
C ALA A 250 11.86 10.31 -26.79
N GLN A 251 11.19 10.58 -25.68
CA GLN A 251 11.45 9.96 -24.38
C GLN A 251 11.25 8.44 -24.44
N LEU A 252 10.14 7.99 -25.04
CA LEU A 252 9.84 6.56 -25.17
C LEU A 252 10.87 5.84 -26.05
N GLU A 253 11.25 6.40 -27.19
CA GLU A 253 12.24 5.81 -28.09
C GLU A 253 13.63 5.77 -27.44
N ALA A 254 14.00 6.79 -26.65
CA ALA A 254 15.24 6.79 -25.88
C ALA A 254 15.24 5.70 -24.81
N PHE A 255 14.13 5.56 -24.08
CA PHE A 255 13.94 4.49 -23.11
C PHE A 255 14.00 3.10 -23.76
N ALA A 256 13.31 2.90 -24.88
CA ALA A 256 13.31 1.63 -25.60
C ALA A 256 14.72 1.23 -26.07
N ARG A 257 15.49 2.18 -26.63
CA ARG A 257 16.91 1.94 -26.98
C ARG A 257 17.75 1.55 -25.76
N GLN A 258 17.49 2.14 -24.60
CA GLN A 258 18.18 1.78 -23.37
C GLN A 258 17.82 0.36 -22.90
N GLN A 259 16.54 -0.03 -22.96
CA GLN A 259 16.10 -1.38 -22.60
C GLN A 259 16.67 -2.43 -23.54
N GLU A 260 16.70 -2.16 -24.85
CA GLU A 260 17.33 -3.03 -25.85
C GLU A 260 18.81 -3.26 -25.56
N ARG A 261 19.57 -2.20 -25.26
CA ARG A 261 20.99 -2.36 -24.86
C ARG A 261 21.14 -3.26 -23.64
N ARG A 262 20.34 -3.00 -22.60
CA ARG A 262 20.41 -3.76 -21.34
C ARG A 262 20.03 -5.23 -21.51
N ILE A 263 19.02 -5.56 -22.32
CA ILE A 263 18.68 -6.96 -22.58
C ILE A 263 19.74 -7.63 -23.47
N SER A 264 20.33 -6.92 -24.43
CA SER A 264 21.46 -7.43 -25.19
C SER A 264 22.65 -7.77 -24.28
N ASP A 265 22.94 -6.94 -23.28
CA ASP A 265 24.01 -7.22 -22.29
C ASP A 265 23.72 -8.50 -21.49
N VAL A 266 22.46 -8.72 -21.09
CA VAL A 266 22.03 -9.96 -20.41
C VAL A 266 22.20 -11.17 -21.33
N LEU A 267 21.74 -11.07 -22.58
CA LEU A 267 21.79 -12.16 -23.56
C LEU A 267 23.23 -12.51 -23.94
N ALA A 268 24.08 -11.52 -24.19
CA ALA A 268 25.49 -11.73 -24.51
C ALA A 268 26.23 -12.51 -23.42
N LEU A 269 25.78 -12.41 -22.17
CA LEU A 269 26.42 -13.08 -21.04
C LEU A 269 25.77 -14.42 -20.67
N LEU A 270 24.47 -14.58 -20.88
CA LEU A 270 23.69 -15.76 -20.47
C LEU A 270 23.33 -16.72 -21.60
N ASP A 271 23.28 -16.24 -22.84
CA ASP A 271 22.99 -17.02 -24.04
C ASP A 271 23.84 -16.51 -25.23
N PRO A 272 25.18 -16.55 -25.12
CA PRO A 272 26.09 -16.00 -26.14
C PRO A 272 25.93 -16.66 -27.51
N ASP A 273 25.50 -17.92 -27.55
CA ASP A 273 25.27 -18.69 -28.77
C ASP A 273 23.86 -18.48 -29.35
N GLY A 274 22.98 -17.72 -28.68
CA GLY A 274 21.61 -17.43 -29.12
C GLY A 274 20.73 -18.67 -29.23
N GLN A 275 20.91 -19.65 -28.35
CA GLN A 275 20.18 -20.92 -28.40
C GLN A 275 18.75 -20.78 -27.88
N VAL A 276 18.46 -19.78 -27.05
CA VAL A 276 17.16 -19.58 -26.42
C VAL A 276 16.38 -18.48 -27.14
N HIS A 277 15.36 -18.89 -27.90
CA HIS A 277 14.43 -17.92 -28.46
C HIS A 277 13.54 -17.31 -27.37
N LEU A 278 13.66 -15.99 -27.17
CA LEU A 278 12.81 -15.23 -26.25
C LEU A 278 11.64 -14.60 -27.01
N PRO A 279 10.39 -14.81 -26.57
CA PRO A 279 9.28 -14.01 -27.09
C PRO A 279 9.46 -12.54 -26.71
N LYS A 280 8.87 -11.62 -27.48
CA LYS A 280 8.85 -10.20 -27.12
C LYS A 280 8.18 -10.00 -25.77
N ILE A 281 8.85 -9.28 -24.87
CA ILE A 281 8.32 -8.92 -23.56
C ILE A 281 7.20 -7.89 -23.75
N ALA A 282 6.01 -8.19 -23.21
CA ALA A 282 4.94 -7.20 -23.12
C ALA A 282 5.31 -6.16 -22.03
N TYR A 283 5.74 -4.98 -22.44
CA TYR A 283 6.29 -3.96 -21.54
C TYR A 283 5.26 -2.88 -21.23
N HIS A 284 4.54 -3.05 -20.12
CA HIS A 284 3.48 -2.15 -19.69
C HIS A 284 4.07 -0.92 -18.95
N LEU A 285 3.88 0.26 -19.53
CA LEU A 285 4.29 1.55 -19.00
C LEU A 285 3.07 2.29 -18.45
N TYR A 286 3.08 2.63 -17.17
CA TYR A 286 1.96 3.31 -16.51
C TYR A 286 2.34 4.74 -16.14
N GLU A 287 1.52 5.71 -16.53
CA GLU A 287 1.73 7.13 -16.20
C GLU A 287 1.60 7.41 -14.68
N SER A 288 0.80 6.60 -13.98
CA SER A 288 0.58 6.75 -12.54
C SER A 288 0.62 5.43 -11.77
N ALA A 289 1.04 5.50 -10.50
CA ALA A 289 1.00 4.38 -9.57
C ALA A 289 -0.44 3.90 -9.30
N GLU A 290 -1.40 4.83 -9.30
CA GLU A 290 -2.82 4.54 -9.14
C GLU A 290 -3.33 3.66 -10.26
N ASP A 291 -3.10 4.02 -11.53
CA ASP A 291 -3.61 3.25 -12.68
C ASP A 291 -2.92 1.88 -12.75
N LYS A 292 -1.60 1.81 -12.51
CA LYS A 292 -0.89 0.53 -12.39
C LYS A 292 -1.53 -0.35 -11.32
N GLY A 293 -1.75 0.20 -10.13
CA GLY A 293 -2.38 -0.51 -9.03
C GLY A 293 -3.81 -0.96 -9.35
N LEU A 294 -4.61 -0.10 -9.97
CA LEU A 294 -6.00 -0.41 -10.32
C LEU A 294 -6.10 -1.46 -11.42
N ILE A 295 -5.16 -1.49 -12.38
CA ILE A 295 -5.15 -2.48 -13.47
C ILE A 295 -4.59 -3.82 -13.01
N THR A 296 -3.49 -3.81 -12.26
CA THR A 296 -2.69 -5.01 -11.94
C THR A 296 -2.90 -5.55 -10.53
N GLY A 297 -3.39 -4.73 -9.61
CA GLY A 297 -3.42 -5.04 -8.18
C GLY A 297 -2.07 -4.95 -7.46
N ASN A 298 -1.04 -4.44 -8.14
CA ASN A 298 0.31 -4.30 -7.62
C ASN A 298 0.78 -2.84 -7.84
N THR A 299 1.24 -2.18 -6.79
CA THR A 299 1.71 -0.78 -6.83
C THR A 299 3.22 -0.65 -6.79
N ASP A 300 3.97 -1.76 -6.75
CA ASP A 300 5.44 -1.75 -6.74
C ASP A 300 5.97 -0.91 -7.91
N LEU A 301 7.11 -0.25 -7.78
CA LEU A 301 7.64 0.58 -8.87
C LEU A 301 7.76 -0.18 -10.21
N SER A 302 8.16 -1.45 -10.16
CA SER A 302 8.13 -2.40 -11.26
C SER A 302 7.87 -3.83 -10.77
N HIS A 303 7.20 -4.65 -11.57
CA HIS A 303 7.04 -6.09 -11.31
C HIS A 303 6.92 -6.91 -12.60
N VAL A 304 7.07 -8.23 -12.47
CA VAL A 304 6.98 -9.19 -13.58
C VAL A 304 5.69 -10.01 -13.50
N ASP A 305 5.11 -10.36 -14.65
CA ASP A 305 4.11 -11.41 -14.82
C ASP A 305 4.70 -12.49 -15.74
N PRO A 306 5.39 -13.52 -15.19
CA PRO A 306 6.05 -14.54 -15.99
C PRO A 306 5.09 -15.38 -16.82
N LYS A 307 3.81 -15.50 -16.41
CA LYS A 307 2.80 -16.27 -17.15
C LYS A 307 2.42 -15.57 -18.46
N ARG A 308 2.33 -14.25 -18.42
CA ARG A 308 2.03 -13.40 -19.59
C ARG A 308 3.28 -12.92 -20.32
N TRP A 309 4.47 -13.29 -19.82
CA TRP A 309 5.74 -12.78 -20.32
C TRP A 309 5.76 -11.24 -20.39
N ALA A 310 5.39 -10.62 -19.27
CA ALA A 310 5.18 -9.19 -19.19
C ALA A 310 5.96 -8.54 -18.04
N VAL A 311 6.31 -7.27 -18.23
CA VAL A 311 6.86 -6.39 -17.21
C VAL A 311 5.92 -5.19 -17.07
N HIS A 312 5.66 -4.77 -15.84
CA HIS A 312 4.78 -3.67 -15.51
C HIS A 312 5.54 -2.63 -14.69
N THR A 313 5.72 -1.44 -15.25
CA THR A 313 6.60 -0.40 -14.72
C THR A 313 5.88 0.95 -14.66
N ILE A 314 6.06 1.68 -13.56
CA ILE A 314 5.64 3.08 -13.47
C ILE A 314 6.61 3.94 -14.28
N PHE A 315 6.09 4.61 -15.31
CA PHE A 315 6.84 5.46 -16.23
C PHE A 315 6.70 6.94 -15.85
N ALA A 316 7.14 7.26 -14.64
CA ALA A 316 7.22 8.61 -14.11
C ALA A 316 8.63 8.83 -13.55
N PRO A 317 9.44 9.75 -14.11
CA PRO A 317 10.86 9.91 -13.74
C PRO A 317 11.10 10.12 -12.24
N GLU A 318 10.18 10.81 -11.56
CA GLU A 318 10.29 11.11 -10.13
C GLU A 318 10.12 9.87 -9.24
N LEU A 319 9.36 8.86 -9.71
CA LEU A 319 9.10 7.60 -9.01
C LEU A 319 10.17 6.53 -9.27
N ARG A 320 10.97 6.67 -10.33
CA ARG A 320 12.18 5.86 -10.59
C ARG A 320 11.93 4.35 -10.80
N GLY A 321 10.82 3.97 -11.46
CA GLY A 321 10.50 2.55 -11.71
C GLY A 321 11.23 1.88 -12.89
N THR A 322 12.02 2.61 -13.67
CA THR A 322 12.61 2.17 -14.94
C THR A 322 14.05 1.65 -14.81
N ASP A 323 14.34 0.92 -13.73
CA ASP A 323 15.69 0.52 -13.30
C ASP A 323 16.22 -0.79 -13.91
N PHE A 324 15.43 -1.48 -14.74
CA PHE A 324 15.71 -2.78 -15.38
C PHE A 324 15.70 -4.01 -14.46
N PHE A 325 15.43 -3.86 -13.16
CA PHE A 325 15.44 -4.98 -12.23
C PHE A 325 14.39 -6.04 -12.54
N ALA A 326 13.16 -5.61 -12.86
CA ALA A 326 12.08 -6.51 -13.23
C ALA A 326 12.39 -7.26 -14.55
N ASP A 327 12.87 -6.54 -15.57
CA ASP A 327 13.31 -7.10 -16.85
C ASP A 327 14.34 -8.21 -16.65
N ALA A 328 15.45 -7.88 -15.97
CA ALA A 328 16.54 -8.81 -15.71
C ALA A 328 16.01 -10.06 -15.00
N LYS A 329 15.18 -9.88 -13.96
CA LYS A 329 14.60 -10.99 -13.21
C LYS A 329 13.73 -11.92 -14.06
N LEU A 330 12.95 -11.37 -15.00
CA LEU A 330 12.11 -12.16 -15.91
C LEU A 330 12.98 -12.99 -16.87
N VAL A 331 13.96 -12.34 -17.51
CA VAL A 331 14.83 -12.96 -18.52
C VAL A 331 15.76 -14.00 -17.89
N ILE A 332 16.44 -13.65 -16.80
CA ILE A 332 17.31 -14.58 -16.04
C ILE A 332 16.53 -15.82 -15.61
N GLY A 333 15.30 -15.64 -15.11
CA GLY A 333 14.46 -16.77 -14.68
C GLY A 333 14.11 -17.73 -15.82
N LYS A 334 14.06 -17.24 -17.07
CA LYS A 334 13.83 -18.05 -18.27
C LYS A 334 15.10 -18.75 -18.76
N LEU A 335 16.25 -18.07 -18.71
CA LEU A 335 17.53 -18.59 -19.20
C LEU A 335 18.19 -19.56 -18.23
N LEU A 336 18.26 -19.20 -16.94
CA LEU A 336 18.97 -19.98 -15.92
C LEU A 336 18.05 -20.80 -15.01
N GLY A 337 16.75 -20.56 -15.04
CA GLY A 337 15.81 -21.11 -14.08
C GLY A 337 15.78 -20.37 -12.74
N GLN A 338 15.03 -20.91 -11.78
CA GLN A 338 14.90 -20.33 -10.45
C GLN A 338 15.91 -20.94 -9.47
N THR A 339 16.71 -20.10 -8.83
CA THR A 339 17.56 -20.49 -7.69
C THR A 339 16.74 -20.56 -6.39
N ALA A 340 17.15 -21.41 -5.44
CA ALA A 340 16.52 -21.47 -4.12
C ALA A 340 16.92 -20.30 -3.20
N SER A 341 17.94 -19.50 -3.56
CA SER A 341 18.38 -18.32 -2.80
C SER A 341 17.73 -17.04 -3.31
N LEU A 342 16.89 -16.38 -2.51
CA LEU A 342 16.32 -15.08 -2.88
C LEU A 342 17.40 -14.02 -3.07
N LEU A 343 18.45 -14.09 -2.26
CA LEU A 343 19.60 -13.21 -2.37
C LEU A 343 20.32 -13.35 -3.72
N LEU A 344 20.56 -14.58 -4.20
CA LEU A 344 21.26 -14.76 -5.48
C LEU A 344 20.36 -14.38 -6.66
N GLN A 345 19.04 -14.65 -6.55
CA GLN A 345 18.05 -14.23 -7.53
C GLN A 345 18.02 -12.71 -7.70
N ASP A 346 17.81 -11.99 -6.59
CA ASP A 346 17.75 -10.53 -6.63
C ASP A 346 19.12 -9.94 -6.92
N GLY A 347 20.21 -10.53 -6.41
CA GLY A 347 21.57 -10.07 -6.67
C GLY A 347 21.96 -10.13 -8.14
N LEU A 348 21.63 -11.21 -8.86
CA LEU A 348 21.93 -11.33 -10.28
C LEU A 348 21.07 -10.37 -11.13
N ALA A 349 19.80 -10.15 -10.76
CA ALA A 349 18.99 -9.12 -11.42
C ALA A 349 19.56 -7.70 -11.16
N MET A 350 20.02 -7.44 -9.93
CA MET A 350 20.63 -6.16 -9.56
C MET A 350 21.96 -5.91 -10.29
N HIS A 351 22.74 -6.94 -10.59
CA HIS A 351 23.98 -6.84 -11.38
C HIS A 351 23.76 -6.12 -12.73
N PHE A 352 22.61 -6.33 -13.36
CA PHE A 352 22.22 -5.67 -14.62
C PHE A 352 21.40 -4.38 -14.42
N SER A 353 21.15 -3.97 -13.17
CA SER A 353 20.27 -2.85 -12.82
C SER A 353 21.06 -1.63 -12.32
N GLU A 354 22.06 -1.20 -13.09
CA GLU A 354 23.03 -0.18 -12.65
C GLU A 354 22.41 1.16 -12.22
N GLY A 355 21.24 1.51 -12.77
CA GLY A 355 20.52 2.75 -12.48
C GLY A 355 19.62 2.73 -11.24
N TRP A 356 19.61 1.64 -10.46
CA TRP A 356 18.70 1.47 -9.33
C TRP A 356 18.79 2.61 -8.30
N GLY A 357 17.64 3.09 -7.84
CA GLY A 357 17.57 4.10 -6.78
C GLY A 357 18.23 5.43 -7.12
N LYS A 358 18.15 5.89 -8.38
CA LYS A 358 18.73 7.15 -8.95
C LYS A 358 20.25 7.19 -9.06
N TYR A 359 20.97 6.72 -8.05
CA TYR A 359 22.44 6.78 -7.99
C TYR A 359 23.14 5.45 -8.29
N GLY A 360 22.37 4.38 -8.46
CA GLY A 360 22.86 3.03 -8.69
C GLY A 360 23.08 2.25 -7.40
N TYR A 361 22.94 0.93 -7.50
CA TYR A 361 22.98 0.05 -6.33
C TYR A 361 24.36 -0.03 -5.69
N ARG A 362 25.44 0.07 -6.48
CA ARG A 362 26.83 0.11 -5.97
C ARG A 362 27.08 1.33 -5.08
N TYR A 363 26.55 2.50 -5.46
CA TYR A 363 26.60 3.71 -4.63
C TYR A 363 25.92 3.48 -3.27
N TRP A 364 24.70 2.95 -3.28
CA TRP A 364 23.95 2.69 -2.04
C TRP A 364 24.63 1.65 -1.16
N ALA A 365 25.13 0.55 -1.73
CA ALA A 365 25.87 -0.46 -0.99
C ALA A 365 27.15 0.10 -0.34
N LYS A 366 27.92 0.94 -1.06
CA LYS A 366 29.10 1.62 -0.49
C LYS A 366 28.71 2.52 0.68
N ARG A 367 27.64 3.31 0.52
CA ARG A 367 27.13 4.14 1.60
C ARG A 367 26.69 3.32 2.81
N PHE A 368 26.11 2.14 2.61
CA PHE A 368 25.74 1.26 3.74
C PHE A 368 26.98 0.72 4.46
N ASP A 369 28.06 0.43 3.74
CA ASP A 369 29.35 0.07 4.33
C ASP A 369 29.93 1.21 5.17
N GLU A 370 30.01 2.42 4.61
CA GLU A 370 30.53 3.63 5.28
C GLU A 370 29.72 4.07 6.50
N THR A 371 28.47 3.60 6.63
CA THR A 371 27.54 3.99 7.69
C THR A 371 27.22 2.86 8.67
N ASP A 372 27.92 1.73 8.59
CA ASP A 372 27.70 0.53 9.41
C ASP A 372 26.28 -0.07 9.28
N ASN A 373 25.71 -0.03 8.08
CA ASN A 373 24.36 -0.53 7.78
C ASN A 373 24.34 -1.82 6.93
N VAL A 374 25.47 -2.51 6.80
CA VAL A 374 25.57 -3.79 6.07
C VAL A 374 25.10 -4.94 6.94
N ASN A 375 24.04 -5.64 6.50
CA ASN A 375 23.54 -6.84 7.18
C ASN A 375 24.59 -7.96 7.19
N PRO A 376 24.65 -8.80 8.24
CA PRO A 376 25.48 -10.01 8.24
C PRO A 376 25.13 -10.94 7.08
N LEU A 377 26.14 -11.53 6.44
CA LEU A 377 25.91 -12.35 5.24
C LEU A 377 25.05 -13.58 5.55
N ALA A 378 25.24 -14.17 6.73
CA ALA A 378 24.43 -15.30 7.19
C ALA A 378 22.93 -14.96 7.29
N GLU A 379 22.60 -13.76 7.78
CA GLU A 379 21.21 -13.26 7.85
C GLU A 379 20.66 -13.00 6.44
N MET A 380 21.48 -12.46 5.54
CA MET A 380 21.08 -12.20 4.16
C MET A 380 20.82 -13.48 3.33
N LEU A 381 21.51 -14.58 3.63
CA LEU A 381 21.29 -15.88 2.97
C LEU A 381 20.07 -16.66 3.50
N ASP A 382 19.45 -16.19 4.58
CA ASP A 382 18.22 -16.76 5.13
C ASP A 382 17.00 -16.14 4.42
N ASN A 383 16.28 -16.95 3.63
CA ASN A 383 15.12 -16.47 2.88
C ASN A 383 13.95 -15.97 3.76
N GLU A 384 13.84 -16.40 5.02
CA GLU A 384 12.84 -15.85 5.93
C GLU A 384 13.23 -14.48 6.45
N ILE A 385 14.51 -14.27 6.77
CA ILE A 385 15.03 -12.97 7.19
C ILE A 385 15.02 -12.02 6.00
N TYR A 386 15.49 -12.44 4.83
CA TYR A 386 15.52 -11.65 3.60
C TYR A 386 14.15 -11.04 3.25
N ARG A 387 13.07 -11.81 3.44
CA ARG A 387 11.69 -11.33 3.20
C ARG A 387 11.17 -10.35 4.26
N LYS A 388 11.74 -10.39 5.47
CA LYS A 388 11.33 -9.52 6.60
C LYS A 388 12.18 -8.25 6.66
N GLU A 389 13.36 -8.26 6.07
CA GLU A 389 14.28 -7.12 5.97
C GLU A 389 13.89 -6.16 4.84
N SER A 390 14.45 -4.96 4.89
CA SER A 390 14.18 -3.89 3.92
C SER A 390 14.81 -4.17 2.56
N TYR A 391 13.99 -4.26 1.50
CA TYR A 391 14.51 -4.43 0.14
C TYR A 391 15.43 -3.28 -0.31
N LEU A 392 15.28 -2.08 0.27
CA LEU A 392 16.13 -0.92 -0.01
C LEU A 392 17.60 -1.16 0.41
N PHE A 393 17.84 -2.05 1.38
CA PHE A 393 19.19 -2.47 1.77
C PHE A 393 19.56 -3.80 1.12
N MET A 394 18.64 -4.77 1.14
CA MET A 394 18.93 -6.14 0.73
C MET A 394 19.25 -6.25 -0.77
N ARG A 395 18.58 -5.48 -1.63
CA ARG A 395 18.84 -5.52 -3.09
C ARG A 395 20.22 -4.95 -3.45
N PRO A 396 20.61 -3.73 -3.01
CA PRO A 396 21.97 -3.24 -3.28
C PRO A 396 23.07 -4.15 -2.76
N LEU A 397 22.94 -4.65 -1.52
CA LEU A 397 23.92 -5.55 -0.94
C LEU A 397 23.98 -6.89 -1.70
N ALA A 398 22.83 -7.46 -2.08
CA ALA A 398 22.79 -8.67 -2.90
C ALA A 398 23.47 -8.47 -4.26
N GLY A 399 23.22 -7.34 -4.94
CA GLY A 399 23.89 -7.00 -6.20
C GLY A 399 25.40 -6.95 -6.06
N THR A 400 25.90 -6.28 -5.01
CA THR A 400 27.35 -6.20 -4.77
C THR A 400 27.98 -7.52 -4.32
N LEU A 401 27.24 -8.40 -3.64
CA LEU A 401 27.73 -9.74 -3.32
C LEU A 401 27.89 -10.55 -4.62
N VAL A 402 26.93 -10.45 -5.53
CA VAL A 402 27.02 -11.11 -6.85
C VAL A 402 28.17 -10.53 -7.67
N ASP A 403 28.34 -9.21 -7.73
CA ASP A 403 29.52 -8.57 -8.36
C ASP A 403 30.82 -9.16 -7.80
N PHE A 404 30.93 -9.27 -6.48
CA PHE A 404 32.10 -9.81 -5.81
C PHE A 404 32.33 -11.30 -6.14
N LEU A 405 31.29 -12.13 -6.10
CA LEU A 405 31.41 -13.56 -6.43
C LEU A 405 31.84 -13.76 -7.88
N ILE A 406 31.31 -12.97 -8.82
CA ILE A 406 31.72 -12.99 -10.23
C ILE A 406 33.18 -12.55 -10.37
N ALA A 407 33.58 -11.47 -9.69
CA ALA A 407 34.95 -10.97 -9.73
C ALA A 407 35.97 -11.95 -9.10
N ARG A 408 35.57 -12.68 -8.05
CA ARG A 408 36.44 -13.63 -7.35
C ARG A 408 36.55 -14.97 -8.06
N ASP A 409 35.43 -15.56 -8.45
CA ASP A 409 35.35 -16.95 -8.90
C ASP A 409 35.18 -17.08 -10.43
N GLY A 410 34.86 -15.97 -11.11
CA GLY A 410 34.52 -15.95 -12.52
C GLY A 410 33.06 -16.32 -12.79
N TRP A 411 32.57 -15.87 -13.94
CA TRP A 411 31.17 -16.02 -14.35
C TRP A 411 30.65 -17.46 -14.33
N SER A 412 31.37 -18.40 -14.96
CA SER A 412 30.92 -19.78 -15.09
C SER A 412 30.74 -20.48 -13.74
N ARG A 413 31.63 -20.19 -12.77
CA ARG A 413 31.51 -20.73 -11.41
C ARG A 413 30.32 -20.11 -10.67
N PHE A 414 30.11 -18.81 -10.81
CA PHE A 414 28.95 -18.14 -10.24
C PHE A 414 27.63 -18.71 -10.78
N VAL A 415 27.50 -18.91 -12.10
CA VAL A 415 26.29 -19.51 -12.70
C VAL A 415 26.04 -20.93 -12.16
N SER A 416 27.10 -21.74 -12.01
CA SER A 416 26.99 -23.05 -11.37
C SER A 416 26.47 -22.96 -9.93
N LEU A 417 26.99 -22.02 -9.14
CA LEU A 417 26.54 -21.75 -7.76
C LEU A 417 25.06 -21.32 -7.73
N TYR A 418 24.66 -20.46 -8.65
CA TYR A 418 23.29 -19.99 -8.77
C TYR A 418 22.31 -21.14 -9.04
N GLN A 419 22.61 -21.99 -10.02
CA GLN A 419 21.74 -23.09 -10.46
C GLN A 419 21.67 -24.25 -9.46
N HIS A 420 22.76 -24.52 -8.74
CA HIS A 420 22.89 -25.68 -7.84
C HIS A 420 22.85 -25.28 -6.34
N TRP A 421 22.18 -24.18 -6.02
CA TRP A 421 21.90 -23.78 -4.63
C TRP A 421 20.72 -24.58 -4.05
N PRO A 422 20.80 -25.09 -2.80
CA PRO A 422 21.83 -24.87 -1.78
C PRO A 422 22.94 -25.92 -1.73
N GLN A 423 23.00 -26.90 -2.63
CA GLN A 423 23.95 -28.01 -2.57
C GLN A 423 25.40 -27.53 -2.55
N GLN A 424 25.72 -26.49 -3.34
CA GLN A 424 27.05 -25.89 -3.37
C GLN A 424 27.34 -24.91 -2.20
N ARG A 425 26.35 -24.58 -1.36
CA ARG A 425 26.56 -23.71 -0.19
C ARG A 425 27.53 -24.32 0.82
N ASN A 426 27.47 -25.64 1.02
CA ASN A 426 28.24 -26.34 2.05
C ASN A 426 29.77 -26.26 1.83
N GLY A 427 30.20 -25.96 0.60
CA GLY A 427 31.61 -25.74 0.28
C GLY A 427 32.12 -24.33 0.61
N LEU A 428 31.25 -23.41 1.07
CA LEU A 428 31.61 -22.02 1.34
C LEU A 428 31.84 -21.78 2.85
N ASN A 429 33.01 -21.23 3.18
CA ASN A 429 33.26 -20.66 4.50
C ASN A 429 32.61 -19.27 4.59
N LEU A 430 31.44 -19.19 5.22
CA LEU A 430 30.65 -17.94 5.25
C LEU A 430 31.35 -16.78 5.98
N ALA A 431 32.14 -17.07 7.02
CA ALA A 431 32.84 -16.02 7.78
C ALA A 431 33.97 -15.39 6.96
N GLU A 432 34.73 -16.23 6.25
CA GLU A 432 35.78 -15.78 5.32
C GLU A 432 35.18 -15.04 4.12
N LEU A 433 34.11 -15.59 3.54
CA LEU A 433 33.37 -14.97 2.44
C LEU A 433 32.85 -13.58 2.82
N GLU A 434 32.27 -13.44 4.02
CA GLU A 434 31.80 -12.14 4.51
C GLU A 434 32.96 -11.16 4.68
N LYS A 435 34.10 -11.59 5.23
CA LYS A 435 35.28 -10.74 5.40
C LYS A 435 35.83 -10.25 4.04
N GLU A 436 35.92 -11.13 3.05
CA GLU A 436 36.36 -10.79 1.70
C GLU A 436 35.38 -9.83 1.01
N TRP A 437 34.08 -10.13 1.09
CA TRP A 437 33.04 -9.29 0.50
C TRP A 437 32.98 -7.89 1.15
N ARG A 438 33.11 -7.78 2.48
CA ARG A 438 33.22 -6.48 3.16
C ARG A 438 34.45 -5.71 2.71
N SER A 439 35.58 -6.40 2.51
CA SER A 439 36.78 -5.78 1.96
C SER A 439 36.58 -5.28 0.53
N TYR A 440 35.77 -5.98 -0.27
CA TYR A 440 35.35 -5.54 -1.59
C TYR A 440 34.44 -4.30 -1.52
N LEU A 441 33.44 -4.27 -0.63
CA LEU A 441 32.57 -3.11 -0.41
C LEU A 441 33.36 -1.85 -0.05
N HIS A 442 34.31 -1.97 0.89
CA HIS A 442 35.14 -0.84 1.32
C HIS A 442 35.93 -0.23 0.15
N ARG A 443 36.46 -1.08 -0.74
CA ARG A 443 37.22 -0.68 -1.94
C ARG A 443 36.36 -0.35 -3.15
N LEU A 444 35.03 -0.51 -3.05
CA LEU A 444 34.12 -0.30 -4.17
C LEU A 444 34.26 1.13 -4.70
N LYS A 445 34.54 1.28 -5.99
CA LYS A 445 34.60 2.59 -6.65
C LYS A 445 33.19 2.95 -7.12
N VAL A 446 32.73 4.12 -6.74
CA VAL A 446 31.43 4.68 -7.15
C VAL A 446 31.64 6.12 -7.57
N ASP A 447 30.78 6.62 -8.45
CA ASP A 447 30.88 8.01 -8.89
C ASP A 447 30.81 8.95 -7.68
N PRO A 448 31.74 9.91 -7.54
CA PRO A 448 31.71 10.86 -6.45
C PRO A 448 30.42 11.69 -6.56
N ARG A 449 29.61 11.65 -5.50
CA ARG A 449 28.45 12.52 -5.35
C ARG A 449 28.74 13.53 -4.26
N PRO A 450 28.29 14.79 -4.40
CA PRO A 450 28.45 15.76 -3.33
C PRO A 450 27.76 15.19 -2.08
N ALA A 451 28.51 15.15 -0.98
CA ALA A 451 27.94 14.82 0.32
C ALA A 451 26.77 15.76 0.55
N LYS A 452 25.58 15.21 0.88
CA LYS A 452 24.47 16.07 1.30
C LYS A 452 24.91 16.75 2.59
N THR A 453 25.01 18.07 2.55
CA THR A 453 25.19 18.84 3.77
C THR A 453 23.92 18.76 4.59
N ARG A 454 24.06 18.85 5.92
CA ARG A 454 22.90 18.88 6.83
C ARG A 454 21.94 19.99 6.39
N VAL A 455 20.69 19.61 6.12
CA VAL A 455 19.67 20.58 5.75
C VAL A 455 19.28 21.35 7.01
N ALA A 456 19.32 22.68 6.93
CA ALA A 456 18.94 23.54 8.04
C ALA A 456 17.46 23.35 8.40
N ARG A 457 17.14 23.56 9.67
CA ARG A 457 15.75 23.65 10.14
C ARG A 457 15.04 24.82 9.47
N VAL A 458 13.74 24.66 9.20
CA VAL A 458 12.89 25.77 8.74
C VAL A 458 12.57 26.66 9.93
N SER A 459 12.82 27.97 9.79
CA SER A 459 12.51 28.98 10.79
C SER A 459 11.03 29.40 10.75
N GLY A 460 10.46 29.71 11.90
CA GLY A 460 9.09 30.24 12.02
C GLY A 460 8.04 29.18 12.36
N PHE A 461 6.80 29.66 12.53
CA PHE A 461 5.66 28.82 12.93
C PHE A 461 5.25 27.86 11.81
N GLN A 462 5.26 26.55 12.10
CA GLN A 462 4.93 25.51 11.10
C GLN A 462 3.43 25.19 11.14
N LYS A 463 2.70 25.53 10.06
CA LYS A 463 1.27 25.28 9.92
C LYS A 463 1.01 23.87 9.38
N GLY A 464 0.99 22.90 10.28
CA GLY A 464 0.91 21.47 9.95
C GLY A 464 -0.47 20.84 10.06
N PHE A 465 -0.69 19.78 9.27
CA PHE A 465 -1.83 18.87 9.41
C PHE A 465 -1.35 17.42 9.41
N CYS A 466 -1.88 16.57 10.32
CA CYS A 466 -1.62 15.14 10.29
C CYS A 466 -2.41 14.49 9.16
N TYR A 467 -1.74 14.17 8.05
CA TYR A 467 -2.38 13.65 6.85
C TYR A 467 -2.39 12.12 6.89
N ALA A 468 -3.45 11.55 7.49
CA ALA A 468 -3.58 10.13 7.75
C ALA A 468 -4.14 9.32 6.57
N HIS A 469 -3.71 8.05 6.45
CA HIS A 469 -4.19 7.11 5.44
C HIS A 469 -5.46 6.40 5.90
N GLU A 470 -6.61 7.06 5.72
CA GLU A 470 -7.91 6.46 6.06
C GLU A 470 -8.50 5.67 4.87
N GLY A 471 -8.03 5.96 3.65
CA GLY A 471 -8.43 5.26 2.42
C GLY A 471 -7.59 4.02 2.17
N TYR A 472 -7.96 2.88 2.77
CA TYR A 472 -7.29 1.59 2.55
C TYR A 472 -7.59 0.93 1.19
N GLY A 473 -7.66 1.73 0.13
CA GLY A 473 -7.87 1.33 -1.26
C GLY A 473 -6.94 2.11 -2.19
N ILE A 474 -6.71 1.58 -3.39
CA ILE A 474 -5.79 2.21 -4.35
C ILE A 474 -6.30 3.60 -4.79
N TYR A 475 -7.60 3.75 -5.02
CA TYR A 475 -8.20 4.99 -5.55
C TYR A 475 -8.47 6.07 -4.49
N ASN A 476 -8.30 5.76 -3.20
CA ASN A 476 -8.59 6.68 -2.10
C ASN A 476 -7.51 6.75 -1.02
N GLY A 477 -6.41 5.99 -1.16
CA GLY A 477 -5.23 6.06 -0.30
C GLY A 477 -4.20 7.08 -0.78
N TYR A 478 -3.07 7.20 -0.09
CA TYR A 478 -2.04 8.22 -0.33
C TYR A 478 -1.62 8.42 -1.80
N LEU A 479 -1.45 7.36 -2.60
CA LEU A 479 -1.05 7.48 -4.01
C LEU A 479 -2.14 8.01 -4.96
N SER A 480 -3.39 8.07 -4.51
CA SER A 480 -4.54 8.29 -5.38
C SER A 480 -4.73 9.74 -5.78
N ARG A 481 -5.41 9.97 -6.91
CA ARG A 481 -5.91 11.31 -7.27
C ARG A 481 -6.85 11.89 -6.21
N GLN A 482 -7.63 11.06 -5.52
CA GLN A 482 -8.50 11.53 -4.43
C GLN A 482 -7.69 12.09 -3.26
N SER A 483 -6.58 11.43 -2.89
CA SER A 483 -5.62 11.95 -1.93
C SER A 483 -4.99 13.26 -2.40
N GLN A 484 -4.60 13.35 -3.67
CA GLN A 484 -4.07 14.60 -4.24
C GLN A 484 -5.08 15.76 -4.18
N ALA A 485 -6.36 15.50 -4.45
CA ALA A 485 -7.42 16.50 -4.30
C ALA A 485 -7.62 16.93 -2.83
N SER A 486 -7.50 15.98 -1.88
CA SER A 486 -7.53 16.27 -0.44
C SER A 486 -6.36 17.14 0.01
N LEU A 487 -5.14 16.84 -0.45
CA LEU A 487 -3.95 17.67 -0.22
C LEU A 487 -4.13 19.09 -0.77
N LYS A 488 -4.69 19.23 -1.98
CA LYS A 488 -5.00 20.55 -2.55
C LYS A 488 -5.96 21.33 -1.64
N LYS A 489 -7.01 20.67 -1.13
CA LYS A 489 -7.95 21.31 -0.21
C LYS A 489 -7.28 21.77 1.09
N LEU A 490 -6.37 20.97 1.65
CA LEU A 490 -5.57 21.39 2.81
C LEU A 490 -4.69 22.60 2.50
N ARG A 491 -4.05 22.61 1.32
CA ARG A 491 -3.27 23.76 0.86
C ARG A 491 -4.12 25.02 0.74
N ASP A 492 -5.32 24.91 0.17
CA ASP A 492 -6.28 26.02 0.02
C ASP A 492 -6.76 26.55 1.40
N LEU A 493 -6.72 25.73 2.46
CA LEU A 493 -6.99 26.13 3.85
C LEU A 493 -5.79 26.78 4.56
N GLY A 494 -4.65 26.91 3.89
CA GLY A 494 -3.44 27.53 4.46
C GLY A 494 -2.48 26.55 5.15
N THR A 495 -2.68 25.24 5.00
CA THR A 495 -1.69 24.24 5.45
C THR A 495 -0.42 24.35 4.62
N GLU A 496 0.74 24.33 5.28
CA GLU A 496 2.07 24.40 4.69
C GLU A 496 2.88 23.11 4.92
N TRP A 497 2.52 22.35 5.96
CA TRP A 497 3.18 21.10 6.34
C TRP A 497 2.17 19.96 6.43
N ILE A 498 2.58 18.76 6.01
CA ILE A 498 1.86 17.54 6.32
C ILE A 498 2.76 16.55 7.06
N SER A 499 2.17 15.72 7.91
CA SER A 499 2.82 14.50 8.38
C SER A 499 2.21 13.26 7.72
N LEU A 500 3.08 12.36 7.25
CA LEU A 500 2.71 11.08 6.66
C LEU A 500 3.10 9.95 7.62
N THR A 501 2.14 9.09 7.94
CA THR A 501 2.33 8.05 8.96
C THR A 501 2.26 6.65 8.35
N PRO A 502 3.40 6.02 8.00
CA PRO A 502 3.41 4.60 7.70
C PRO A 502 3.45 3.77 8.99
N PHE A 503 2.70 2.66 9.00
CA PHE A 503 2.63 1.78 10.16
C PHE A 503 3.57 0.56 10.05
N GLY A 504 4.29 0.28 11.13
CA GLY A 504 5.00 -0.97 11.37
C GLY A 504 4.20 -1.86 12.31
N TYR A 505 3.75 -3.03 11.86
CA TYR A 505 2.91 -3.90 12.71
C TYR A 505 3.74 -4.75 13.68
N LEU A 506 3.45 -4.63 14.98
CA LEU A 506 3.97 -5.49 16.05
C LEU A 506 2.81 -6.32 16.66
N ARG A 507 2.99 -7.64 16.62
CA ARG A 507 1.93 -8.57 17.03
C ARG A 507 1.70 -8.64 18.54
N ASP A 508 2.77 -8.56 19.33
CA ASP A 508 2.74 -8.72 20.78
C ASP A 508 3.59 -7.62 21.40
N ARG A 509 3.00 -6.87 22.33
CA ARG A 509 3.64 -5.73 22.99
C ARG A 509 4.68 -6.14 24.05
N HIS A 510 4.71 -7.42 24.43
CA HIS A 510 5.63 -7.96 25.43
C HIS A 510 6.67 -8.92 24.84
N GLN A 511 6.76 -9.00 23.51
CA GLN A 511 7.76 -9.82 22.84
C GLN A 511 8.48 -9.00 21.75
N PRO A 512 9.80 -9.13 21.63
CA PRO A 512 10.53 -8.50 20.55
C PRO A 512 10.16 -9.22 19.26
N GLY A 513 9.27 -8.63 18.46
CA GLY A 513 8.82 -9.10 17.15
C GLY A 513 9.48 -8.32 16.00
N TYR A 514 9.49 -8.87 14.79
CA TYR A 514 9.82 -8.06 13.60
C TYR A 514 8.68 -7.10 13.32
N LEU A 515 8.99 -5.81 13.21
CA LEU A 515 8.06 -4.79 12.74
C LEU A 515 7.85 -4.98 11.24
N ARG A 516 6.62 -5.33 10.85
CA ARG A 516 6.31 -5.56 9.43
C ARG A 516 6.09 -4.23 8.74
N TYR A 517 6.84 -3.97 7.66
CA TYR A 517 6.59 -2.86 6.75
C TYR A 517 5.16 -2.92 6.18
N SER A 518 4.56 -1.77 5.91
CA SER A 518 3.27 -1.73 5.23
C SER A 518 3.46 -2.22 3.79
N PHE A 519 2.64 -3.17 3.35
CA PHE A 519 2.78 -3.81 2.04
C PHE A 519 1.42 -4.03 1.39
N GLY A 520 1.46 -4.21 0.07
CA GLY A 520 0.27 -4.45 -0.74
C GLY A 520 -0.35 -3.17 -1.29
N ALA A 521 -1.00 -3.30 -2.44
CA ALA A 521 -1.59 -2.15 -3.10
C ALA A 521 -2.68 -1.50 -2.24
N GLY A 522 -2.69 -0.17 -2.16
CA GLY A 522 -3.64 0.62 -1.38
C GLY A 522 -3.35 0.71 0.13
N ALA A 523 -2.28 0.09 0.63
CA ALA A 523 -1.76 0.29 1.99
C ALA A 523 -0.82 1.51 2.05
N GLU A 524 -0.31 1.88 3.23
CA GLU A 524 0.74 2.90 3.38
C GLU A 524 2.14 2.39 2.98
N ASN A 525 2.24 1.63 1.88
CA ASN A 525 3.51 1.14 1.36
C ASN A 525 4.38 2.28 0.80
N ASP A 526 5.65 1.98 0.52
CA ASP A 526 6.64 2.95 0.04
C ASP A 526 6.15 3.76 -1.14
N GLU A 527 5.58 3.13 -2.17
CA GLU A 527 5.10 3.84 -3.35
C GLU A 527 3.96 4.81 -3.01
N SER A 528 3.09 4.45 -2.07
CA SER A 528 2.05 5.33 -1.57
C SER A 528 2.61 6.55 -0.84
N LEU A 529 3.61 6.35 0.01
CA LEU A 529 4.29 7.44 0.72
C LEU A 529 5.01 8.36 -0.26
N ILE A 530 5.78 7.80 -1.19
CA ILE A 530 6.53 8.57 -2.20
C ILE A 530 5.57 9.40 -3.05
N CYS A 531 4.46 8.82 -3.51
CA CYS A 531 3.47 9.56 -4.28
C CYS A 531 2.88 10.73 -3.49
N ALA A 532 2.57 10.55 -2.20
CA ALA A 532 2.09 11.63 -1.34
C ALA A 532 3.16 12.71 -1.09
N VAL A 533 4.42 12.32 -0.87
CA VAL A 533 5.55 13.27 -0.75
C VAL A 533 5.67 14.13 -2.01
N LEU A 534 5.69 13.50 -3.19
CA LEU A 534 5.81 14.21 -4.45
C LEU A 534 4.60 15.10 -4.74
N ALA A 535 3.38 14.66 -4.40
CA ALA A 535 2.17 15.44 -4.55
C ALA A 535 2.16 16.69 -3.64
N ALA A 536 2.53 16.53 -2.37
CA ALA A 536 2.62 17.64 -1.43
C ALA A 536 3.66 18.68 -1.87
N ARG A 537 4.85 18.22 -2.31
CA ARG A 537 5.91 19.10 -2.83
C ARG A 537 5.48 19.87 -4.07
N LYS A 538 4.72 19.25 -4.99
CA LYS A 538 4.13 19.94 -6.16
C LYS A 538 3.18 21.07 -5.77
N LEU A 539 2.58 21.01 -4.58
CA LEU A 539 1.72 22.06 -4.01
C LEU A 539 2.50 23.09 -3.18
N GLY A 540 3.83 22.99 -3.11
CA GLY A 540 4.69 23.84 -2.29
C GLY A 540 4.57 23.56 -0.79
N MET A 541 4.13 22.36 -0.41
CA MET A 541 4.06 21.92 0.98
C MET A 541 5.31 21.14 1.38
N HIS A 542 5.64 21.19 2.67
CA HIS A 542 6.69 20.39 3.28
C HIS A 542 6.12 19.12 3.94
N VAL A 543 6.98 18.11 4.11
CA VAL A 543 6.57 16.79 4.58
C VAL A 543 7.42 16.31 5.75
N MET A 544 6.75 15.92 6.83
CA MET A 544 7.33 15.08 7.89
C MET A 544 6.95 13.62 7.66
N LEU A 545 7.94 12.73 7.50
CA LEU A 545 7.69 11.29 7.54
C LEU A 545 7.74 10.80 8.99
N LYS A 546 6.62 10.24 9.47
CA LYS A 546 6.41 9.85 10.87
C LYS A 546 6.04 8.37 10.99
N PRO A 547 7.00 7.43 10.84
CA PRO A 547 6.74 6.01 11.03
C PRO A 547 6.24 5.71 12.45
N HIS A 548 5.19 4.90 12.55
CA HIS A 548 4.51 4.60 13.81
C HIS A 548 4.31 3.10 13.99
N ILE A 549 4.34 2.60 15.23
CA ILE A 549 4.04 1.19 15.51
C ILE A 549 2.53 0.98 15.60
N LEU A 550 2.02 -0.07 14.95
CA LEU A 550 0.66 -0.55 15.09
C LEU A 550 0.65 -1.84 15.91
N LEU A 551 -0.17 -1.92 16.96
CA LEU A 551 -0.26 -3.08 17.84
C LEU A 551 -1.49 -3.95 17.55
N SER A 552 -1.38 -5.24 17.89
CA SER A 552 -2.55 -6.10 18.03
C SER A 552 -3.35 -5.73 19.29
N GLY A 553 -4.68 -5.67 19.18
CA GLY A 553 -5.58 -5.50 20.34
C GLY A 553 -6.84 -4.69 20.01
N PRO A 554 -7.78 -4.56 20.97
CA PRO A 554 -8.91 -3.65 20.84
C PRO A 554 -8.42 -2.24 20.51
N HIS A 555 -9.05 -1.59 19.55
CA HIS A 555 -8.70 -0.23 19.09
C HIS A 555 -7.25 -0.03 18.61
N TRP A 556 -6.56 -1.12 18.23
CA TRP A 556 -5.20 -1.13 17.67
C TRP A 556 -4.06 -0.85 18.65
N GLY A 557 -4.35 -0.85 19.97
CA GLY A 557 -3.38 -0.70 21.06
C GLY A 557 -2.63 0.65 21.07
N TRP A 558 -2.09 1.03 22.23
CA TRP A 558 -1.23 2.20 22.34
C TRP A 558 0.24 1.76 22.35
N PRO A 559 1.13 2.27 21.48
CA PRO A 559 2.55 1.87 21.47
C PRO A 559 3.29 2.16 22.76
N GLY A 560 2.78 3.08 23.58
CA GLY A 560 3.29 3.33 24.92
C GLY A 560 3.28 2.09 25.81
N ASP A 561 2.40 1.12 25.53
CA ASP A 561 2.27 -0.16 26.26
C ASP A 561 3.31 -1.23 25.87
N ILE A 562 4.25 -0.92 24.97
CA ILE A 562 5.31 -1.87 24.59
C ILE A 562 6.28 -1.99 25.76
N GLU A 563 6.29 -3.15 26.40
CA GLU A 563 7.09 -3.40 27.60
C GLU A 563 7.69 -4.81 27.53
N MET A 564 9.00 -4.88 27.27
CA MET A 564 9.72 -6.14 27.18
C MET A 564 10.00 -6.72 28.58
N LYS A 565 9.99 -8.05 28.67
CA LYS A 565 10.07 -8.77 29.95
C LYS A 565 11.49 -8.97 30.49
N SER A 566 12.52 -8.66 29.72
CA SER A 566 13.92 -8.77 30.13
C SER A 566 14.81 -7.82 29.31
N GLU A 567 16.04 -7.61 29.77
CA GLU A 567 17.02 -6.79 29.07
C GLU A 567 17.40 -7.38 27.70
N GLU A 568 17.53 -8.71 27.59
CA GLU A 568 17.78 -9.39 26.32
C GLU A 568 16.62 -9.18 25.34
N ALA A 569 15.39 -9.15 25.85
CA ALA A 569 14.21 -8.85 25.05
C ALA A 569 14.19 -7.37 24.60
N TRP A 570 14.61 -6.43 25.46
CA TRP A 570 14.81 -5.03 25.09
C TRP A 570 15.88 -4.86 24.01
N GLN A 571 17.04 -5.49 24.15
CA GLN A 571 18.10 -5.47 23.14
C GLN A 571 17.62 -6.02 21.79
N ALA A 572 16.88 -7.14 21.82
CA ALA A 572 16.27 -7.70 20.62
C ALA A 572 15.21 -6.77 20.01
N PHE A 573 14.42 -6.06 20.83
CA PHE A 573 13.47 -5.07 20.36
C PHE A 573 14.18 -3.90 19.68
N PHE A 574 15.19 -3.28 20.31
CA PHE A 574 15.93 -2.16 19.75
C PHE A 574 16.71 -2.55 18.48
N LYS A 575 17.28 -3.76 18.39
CA LYS A 575 17.88 -4.27 17.14
C LYS A 575 16.86 -4.30 16.00
N ARG A 576 15.64 -4.78 16.26
CA ARG A 576 14.57 -4.87 15.25
C ARG A 576 13.95 -3.52 14.93
N TYR A 577 13.85 -2.63 15.92
CA TYR A 577 13.44 -1.25 15.73
C TYR A 577 14.45 -0.50 14.85
N GLN A 578 15.76 -0.65 15.11
CA GLN A 578 16.82 -0.09 14.28
C GLN A 578 16.72 -0.59 12.82
N SER A 579 16.49 -1.89 12.61
CA SER A 579 16.32 -2.45 11.27
C SER A 579 15.09 -1.87 10.54
N TRP A 580 14.01 -1.65 11.26
CA TRP A 580 12.77 -1.09 10.73
C TRP A 580 12.87 0.43 10.45
N ILE A 581 13.38 1.22 11.40
CA ILE A 581 13.40 2.68 11.27
C ILE A 581 14.39 3.16 10.20
N ARG A 582 15.51 2.44 10.00
CA ARG A 582 16.50 2.78 8.96
C ARG A 582 15.93 2.66 7.54
N HIS A 583 14.94 1.80 7.31
CA HIS A 583 14.23 1.71 6.04
C HIS A 583 13.58 3.05 5.68
N TYR A 584 12.78 3.61 6.60
CA TYR A 584 12.11 4.88 6.36
C TYR A 584 13.07 6.08 6.38
N ALA A 585 14.16 6.01 7.15
CA ALA A 585 15.21 7.03 7.09
C ALA A 585 15.88 7.05 5.70
N LEU A 586 16.19 5.88 5.14
CA LEU A 586 16.72 5.77 3.79
C LEU A 586 15.69 6.22 2.73
N LEU A 587 14.42 5.86 2.90
CA LEU A 587 13.34 6.33 2.02
C LEU A 587 13.23 7.87 2.04
N ALA A 588 13.28 8.47 3.23
CA ALA A 588 13.29 9.92 3.43
C ALA A 588 14.51 10.58 2.74
N GLU A 589 15.69 9.97 2.84
CA GLU A 589 16.91 10.43 2.18
C GLU A 589 16.83 10.33 0.66
N MET A 590 16.25 9.24 0.13
CA MET A 590 16.15 8.98 -1.31
C MET A 590 15.18 9.94 -2.02
N TYR A 591 14.16 10.42 -1.31
CA TYR A 591 13.09 11.27 -1.84
C TYR A 591 13.07 12.70 -1.25
N ASP A 592 14.13 13.07 -0.53
CA ASP A 592 14.34 14.39 0.05
C ASP A 592 13.15 14.88 0.90
N VAL A 593 12.71 14.05 1.85
CA VAL A 593 11.67 14.41 2.83
C VAL A 593 12.23 15.45 3.80
N ASP A 594 11.43 16.45 4.16
CA ASP A 594 11.86 17.62 4.94
C ASP A 594 12.17 17.32 6.41
N ILE A 595 11.38 16.49 7.08
CA ILE A 595 11.60 16.09 8.49
C ILE A 595 11.39 14.58 8.64
N PHE A 596 12.24 13.93 9.44
CA PHE A 596 12.05 12.52 9.81
C PHE A 596 11.80 12.37 11.32
N CYS A 597 10.68 11.75 11.69
CA CYS A 597 10.36 11.42 13.08
C CYS A 597 10.89 10.02 13.42
N VAL A 598 11.84 9.94 14.36
CA VAL A 598 12.55 8.70 14.70
C VAL A 598 11.76 7.77 15.62
N GLY A 599 10.70 8.25 16.26
CA GLY A 599 9.80 7.45 17.10
C GLY A 599 8.59 8.24 17.59
N VAL A 600 7.54 7.52 18.00
CA VAL A 600 6.25 8.09 18.39
C VAL A 600 5.69 7.34 19.61
N GLU A 601 5.51 8.04 20.73
CA GLU A 601 4.83 7.58 21.96
C GLU A 601 5.29 6.22 22.50
N LEU A 602 6.60 5.99 22.65
CA LEU A 602 7.14 4.71 23.13
C LEU A 602 7.51 4.79 24.61
N LEU A 603 6.54 5.15 25.45
CA LEU A 603 6.70 5.50 26.87
C LEU A 603 7.66 4.57 27.64
N HIS A 604 7.42 3.26 27.63
CA HIS A 604 8.28 2.32 28.35
C HIS A 604 9.64 2.14 27.67
N ALA A 605 9.71 2.23 26.34
CA ALA A 605 10.98 2.15 25.61
C ALA A 605 11.84 3.42 25.73
N THR A 606 11.29 4.56 26.19
CA THR A 606 12.07 5.78 26.47
C THR A 606 12.53 5.86 27.93
N ARG A 607 11.90 5.09 28.84
CA ARG A 607 12.28 5.01 30.26
C ARG A 607 13.45 4.04 30.47
N GLY A 608 14.60 4.57 30.89
CA GLY A 608 15.76 3.74 31.25
C GLY A 608 16.58 3.22 30.05
N HIS A 609 16.22 3.58 28.82
CA HIS A 609 16.89 3.10 27.59
C HIS A 609 17.48 4.24 26.74
N ASP A 610 17.94 5.33 27.37
CA ASP A 610 18.50 6.52 26.70
C ASP A 610 19.63 6.17 25.72
N GLN A 611 20.56 5.29 26.13
CA GLN A 611 21.69 4.90 25.28
C GLN A 611 21.25 4.21 23.99
N ALA A 612 20.21 3.37 24.04
CA ALA A 612 19.67 2.70 22.86
C ALA A 612 19.09 3.73 21.87
N TRP A 613 18.35 4.72 22.37
CA TRP A 613 17.81 5.82 21.54
C TRP A 613 18.89 6.68 20.93
N ARG A 614 19.90 7.09 21.71
CA ARG A 614 21.05 7.85 21.19
C ARG A 614 21.76 7.09 20.07
N GLN A 615 21.95 5.78 20.23
CA GLN A 615 22.54 4.94 19.19
C GLN A 615 21.67 4.90 17.92
N ILE A 616 20.35 4.73 18.07
CA ILE A 616 19.40 4.75 16.93
C ILE A 616 19.47 6.09 16.20
N ILE A 617 19.40 7.21 16.93
CA ILE A 617 19.41 8.56 16.36
C ILE A 617 20.71 8.79 15.58
N ARG A 618 21.87 8.42 16.15
CA ARG A 618 23.17 8.54 15.47
C ARG A 618 23.24 7.67 14.21
N ASN A 619 22.75 6.44 14.26
CA ASN A 619 22.70 5.56 13.09
C ASN A 619 21.77 6.11 12.00
N VAL A 620 20.63 6.69 12.37
CA VAL A 620 19.72 7.37 11.44
C VAL A 620 20.40 8.59 10.82
N ARG A 621 21.13 9.40 11.60
CA ARG A 621 21.87 10.58 11.07
C ARG A 621 22.96 10.21 10.06
N LYS A 622 23.55 9.01 10.15
CA LYS A 622 24.48 8.52 9.11
C LYS A 622 23.78 8.29 7.76
N LEU A 623 22.48 8.01 7.77
CA LEU A 623 21.70 7.71 6.57
C LEU A 623 20.92 8.92 6.04
N TYR A 624 20.35 9.74 6.92
CA TYR A 624 19.46 10.85 6.58
C TYR A 624 20.02 12.19 7.06
N HIS A 625 20.07 13.16 6.13
CA HIS A 625 20.72 14.46 6.36
C HIS A 625 19.78 15.61 6.73
N GLY A 626 18.47 15.36 6.80
CA GLY A 626 17.49 16.36 7.22
C GLY A 626 17.29 16.40 8.74
N PRO A 627 16.45 17.35 9.22
CA PRO A 627 16.07 17.45 10.63
C PRO A 627 15.39 16.20 11.21
N LEU A 628 15.79 15.85 12.43
CA LEU A 628 15.21 14.76 13.22
C LEU A 628 14.32 15.26 14.36
N VAL A 629 13.20 14.57 14.59
CA VAL A 629 12.28 14.79 15.71
C VAL A 629 11.91 13.45 16.36
N TYR A 630 11.52 13.47 17.63
CA TYR A 630 10.84 12.36 18.31
C TYR A 630 9.51 12.88 18.85
N ALA A 631 8.40 12.22 18.53
CA ALA A 631 7.04 12.63 18.92
C ALA A 631 6.66 11.99 20.25
N ALA A 632 6.89 12.70 21.35
CA ALA A 632 6.63 12.18 22.69
C ALA A 632 5.16 12.33 23.08
N ASN A 633 4.64 11.36 23.84
CA ASN A 633 3.35 11.45 24.46
C ASN A 633 3.32 12.57 25.52
N TRP A 634 2.22 13.31 25.59
CA TRP A 634 2.02 14.37 26.58
C TRP A 634 2.06 13.88 28.03
N TRP A 635 1.65 12.62 28.27
CA TRP A 635 1.53 12.04 29.60
C TRP A 635 2.75 11.17 29.95
N GLN A 636 3.46 11.58 30.99
CA GLN A 636 4.61 10.89 31.61
C GLN A 636 5.80 10.52 30.71
N GLU A 637 5.89 11.07 29.50
CA GLU A 637 7.02 10.86 28.58
C GLU A 637 7.75 12.17 28.26
N PHE A 638 7.05 13.16 27.71
CA PHE A 638 7.60 14.41 27.19
C PHE A 638 8.63 15.09 28.12
N ASP A 639 8.31 15.20 29.41
CA ASP A 639 9.16 15.88 30.40
C ASP A 639 10.40 15.08 30.82
N HIS A 640 10.47 13.78 30.48
CA HIS A 640 11.48 12.83 30.97
C HIS A 640 12.48 12.37 29.90
N ILE A 641 12.26 12.70 28.64
CA ILE A 641 13.21 12.37 27.57
C ILE A 641 14.52 13.16 27.79
N SER A 642 15.63 12.43 27.81
CA SER A 642 16.97 12.96 28.07
C SER A 642 17.84 13.10 26.82
N PHE A 643 17.42 12.54 25.67
CA PHE A 643 18.12 12.60 24.39
C PHE A 643 17.64 13.74 23.46
N TRP A 644 16.95 14.76 23.96
CA TRP A 644 16.53 15.91 23.15
C TRP A 644 17.70 16.65 22.49
N ASP A 645 18.89 16.60 23.09
CA ASP A 645 20.11 17.22 22.57
C ASP A 645 20.56 16.62 21.23
N GLU A 646 20.28 15.33 20.99
CA GLU A 646 20.62 14.61 19.75
C GLU A 646 19.66 14.93 18.58
N LEU A 647 18.56 15.62 18.85
CA LEU A 647 17.49 15.92 17.88
C LEU A 647 17.54 17.39 17.40
N ASP A 648 16.85 17.66 16.30
CA ASP A 648 16.70 18.99 15.71
C ASP A 648 15.49 19.73 16.27
N TYR A 649 14.43 18.99 16.58
CA TYR A 649 13.22 19.45 17.23
C TYR A 649 12.85 18.55 18.39
N ILE A 650 12.18 19.13 19.38
CA ILE A 650 11.38 18.41 20.36
C ILE A 650 10.00 18.18 19.74
N GLY A 651 9.52 16.94 19.71
CA GLY A 651 8.16 16.64 19.25
C GLY A 651 7.23 16.33 20.42
N LEU A 652 6.03 16.90 20.38
CA LEU A 652 4.99 16.67 21.38
C LEU A 652 3.67 16.30 20.71
N ASN A 653 3.13 15.14 21.07
CA ASN A 653 1.73 14.79 20.83
C ASN A 653 0.87 15.41 21.93
N CYS A 654 0.38 16.63 21.69
CA CYS A 654 -0.15 17.57 22.66
C CYS A 654 -1.66 17.38 22.91
N TYR A 655 -2.01 16.29 23.60
CA TYR A 655 -3.41 16.01 24.00
C TYR A 655 -3.70 16.33 25.47
N TYR A 656 -3.05 17.36 26.02
CA TYR A 656 -3.32 17.86 27.37
C TYR A 656 -4.78 18.34 27.49
N PRO A 657 -5.52 17.94 28.55
CA PRO A 657 -6.80 18.56 28.87
C PRO A 657 -6.66 20.07 29.08
N LEU A 658 -7.61 20.86 28.58
CA LEU A 658 -7.61 22.32 28.78
C LEU A 658 -8.42 22.75 30.01
N SER A 659 -9.33 21.90 30.48
CA SER A 659 -10.10 22.16 31.70
C SER A 659 -10.59 20.84 32.28
N SER A 660 -10.80 20.79 33.59
CA SER A 660 -11.49 19.69 34.28
C SER A 660 -12.99 19.96 34.46
N LYS A 661 -13.49 21.14 34.06
CA LYS A 661 -14.90 21.52 34.18
C LYS A 661 -15.74 20.90 33.07
N GLU A 662 -16.90 20.35 33.43
CA GLU A 662 -17.93 19.90 32.49
C GLU A 662 -18.51 21.05 31.66
N HIS A 663 -18.60 22.24 32.25
CA HIS A 663 -19.04 23.48 31.59
C HIS A 663 -17.92 24.51 31.67
N ALA A 664 -16.88 24.33 30.85
CA ALA A 664 -15.77 25.27 30.77
C ALA A 664 -16.20 26.53 30.02
N THR A 665 -15.87 27.70 30.57
CA THR A 665 -16.00 28.96 29.82
C THR A 665 -14.84 29.10 28.83
N PRO A 666 -14.95 29.94 27.78
CA PRO A 666 -13.81 30.24 26.90
C PRO A 666 -12.56 30.67 27.65
N GLU A 667 -12.73 31.43 28.74
CA GLU A 667 -11.62 31.87 29.59
C GLU A 667 -10.97 30.72 30.37
N ASP A 668 -11.74 29.73 30.80
CA ASP A 668 -11.18 28.53 31.41
C ASP A 668 -10.30 27.76 30.42
N LEU A 669 -10.71 27.67 29.15
CA LEU A 669 -9.95 27.00 28.09
C LEU A 669 -8.67 27.76 27.73
N ARG A 670 -8.74 29.10 27.63
CA ARG A 670 -7.56 29.96 27.41
C ARG A 670 -6.52 29.78 28.52
N ARG A 671 -6.95 29.81 29.79
CA ARG A 671 -6.05 29.59 30.92
C ARG A 671 -5.39 28.21 30.85
N GLY A 672 -6.15 27.15 30.56
CA GLY A 672 -5.59 25.81 30.40
C GLY A 672 -4.60 25.71 29.23
N ALA A 673 -4.91 26.32 28.09
CA ALA A 673 -3.99 26.35 26.94
C ALA A 673 -2.68 27.10 27.27
N GLN A 674 -2.77 28.20 28.02
CA GLN A 674 -1.61 28.95 28.49
C GLN A 674 -0.75 28.13 29.47
N GLU A 675 -1.35 27.42 30.42
CA GLU A 675 -0.65 26.51 31.34
C GLU A 675 0.11 25.40 30.58
N VAL A 676 -0.52 24.85 29.53
CA VAL A 676 0.12 23.88 28.64
C VAL A 676 1.29 24.52 27.90
N ALA A 677 1.13 25.72 27.32
CA ALA A 677 2.21 26.42 26.62
C ALA A 677 3.41 26.71 27.54
N GLU A 678 3.17 27.14 28.78
CA GLU A 678 4.23 27.36 29.78
C GLU A 678 4.96 26.07 30.14
N LYS A 679 4.26 24.94 30.22
CA LYS A 679 4.87 23.64 30.43
C LYS A 679 5.80 23.26 29.28
N VAL A 680 5.32 23.44 28.04
CA VAL A 680 6.11 23.18 26.83
C VAL A 680 7.36 24.07 26.79
N GLU A 681 7.24 25.35 27.11
CA GLU A 681 8.36 26.29 27.14
C GLU A 681 9.45 25.88 28.14
N ARG A 682 9.08 25.38 29.33
CA ARG A 682 10.07 24.92 30.31
C ARG A 682 10.95 23.80 29.74
N VAL A 683 10.34 22.84 29.06
CA VAL A 683 11.07 21.74 28.41
C VAL A 683 11.93 22.26 27.25
N ALA A 684 11.35 23.14 26.41
CA ALA A 684 12.06 23.76 25.29
C ALA A 684 13.32 24.53 25.73
N ARG A 685 13.19 25.36 26.77
CA ARG A 685 14.29 26.14 27.36
C ARG A 685 15.37 25.24 27.95
N ARG A 686 14.98 24.19 28.68
CA ARG A 686 15.92 23.23 29.28
C ARG A 686 16.75 22.50 28.23
N ALA A 687 16.14 22.10 27.11
CA ALA A 687 16.82 21.36 26.05
C ALA A 687 17.50 22.27 24.99
N GLY A 688 17.15 23.56 24.93
CA GLY A 688 17.70 24.49 23.94
C GLY A 688 17.27 24.18 22.50
N LYS A 689 16.07 23.63 22.31
CA LYS A 689 15.54 23.22 20.99
C LYS A 689 14.13 23.78 20.76
N PRO A 690 13.78 24.10 19.51
CA PRO A 690 12.40 24.43 19.14
C PRO A 690 11.49 23.21 19.31
N VAL A 691 10.21 23.47 19.57
CA VAL A 691 9.18 22.45 19.74
C VAL A 691 8.29 22.41 18.50
N LEU A 692 7.93 21.20 18.07
CA LEU A 692 6.84 20.94 17.15
C LEU A 692 5.73 20.21 17.91
N LEU A 693 4.50 20.73 17.83
CA LEU A 693 3.33 19.97 18.22
C LEU A 693 3.06 18.93 17.11
N THR A 694 3.70 17.77 17.22
CA THR A 694 3.68 16.71 16.21
C THR A 694 2.32 16.06 16.06
N GLU A 695 1.47 16.19 17.08
CA GLU A 695 0.03 15.98 17.05
C GLU A 695 -0.65 16.97 17.99
N ILE A 696 -1.83 17.43 17.61
CA ILE A 696 -2.77 18.14 18.47
C ILE A 696 -4.16 18.03 17.85
N GLY A 697 -5.18 17.82 18.67
CA GLY A 697 -6.54 17.78 18.17
C GLY A 697 -7.58 17.58 19.26
N PHE A 698 -8.80 17.95 18.91
CA PHE A 698 -10.00 17.82 19.72
C PHE A 698 -11.08 17.19 18.85
N THR A 699 -11.88 16.27 19.37
CA THR A 699 -13.00 15.68 18.63
C THR A 699 -14.14 16.68 18.48
N SER A 700 -14.92 16.56 17.41
CA SER A 700 -16.15 17.35 17.16
C SER A 700 -17.33 16.81 17.97
N THR A 701 -17.14 16.71 19.29
CA THR A 701 -18.09 16.15 20.25
C THR A 701 -18.12 17.05 21.48
N GLU A 702 -19.18 16.99 22.28
CA GLU A 702 -19.26 17.75 23.53
C GLU A 702 -18.03 17.55 24.44
N ARG A 703 -17.57 18.65 25.03
CA ARG A 703 -16.53 18.73 26.06
C ARG A 703 -15.23 18.00 25.69
N PRO A 704 -14.65 18.24 24.51
CA PRO A 704 -13.48 17.51 24.05
C PRO A 704 -12.21 17.92 24.83
N TRP A 705 -12.23 19.06 25.54
CA TRP A 705 -11.13 19.52 26.40
C TRP A 705 -10.86 18.62 27.61
N LEU A 706 -11.81 17.76 28.02
CA LEU A 706 -11.63 16.87 29.18
C LEU A 706 -10.66 15.73 28.86
N THR A 707 -10.83 15.09 27.69
CA THR A 707 -10.01 13.96 27.25
C THR A 707 -9.66 14.06 25.76
N PRO A 708 -8.78 15.00 25.35
CA PRO A 708 -8.51 15.26 23.93
C PRO A 708 -7.95 14.06 23.16
N HIS A 709 -7.30 13.13 23.86
CA HIS A 709 -6.72 11.90 23.31
C HIS A 709 -7.77 10.80 23.06
N GLU A 710 -8.96 10.87 23.65
CA GLU A 710 -9.96 9.81 23.56
C GLU A 710 -10.78 9.88 22.27
N ARG A 711 -10.99 8.71 21.65
CA ARG A 711 -11.89 8.57 20.51
C ARG A 711 -13.33 8.42 21.00
N ARG A 712 -14.03 9.52 21.24
CA ARG A 712 -15.44 9.56 21.69
C ARG A 712 -16.45 9.21 20.57
N ARG A 713 -16.32 8.02 19.96
CA ARG A 713 -17.22 7.56 18.89
C ARG A 713 -18.63 7.36 19.45
N GLY A 714 -19.62 7.96 18.80
CA GLY A 714 -21.04 7.83 19.17
C GLY A 714 -21.53 8.91 20.14
N SER A 715 -20.65 9.78 20.64
CA SER A 715 -21.06 10.99 21.36
C SER A 715 -21.78 11.98 20.44
N PRO A 716 -22.66 12.84 20.99
CA PRO A 716 -23.29 13.93 20.25
C PRO A 716 -22.25 14.80 19.54
N VAL A 717 -22.58 15.26 18.34
CA VAL A 717 -21.73 16.18 17.57
C VAL A 717 -21.84 17.57 18.17
N ASP A 718 -20.69 18.17 18.48
CA ASP A 718 -20.58 19.58 18.85
C ASP A 718 -19.38 20.19 18.13
N LEU A 719 -19.65 21.13 17.22
CA LEU A 719 -18.62 21.81 16.44
C LEU A 719 -18.07 23.05 17.18
N GLN A 720 -18.87 23.63 18.08
CA GLN A 720 -18.51 24.86 18.77
C GLN A 720 -17.47 24.58 19.86
N ASP A 721 -17.67 23.51 20.63
CA ASP A 721 -16.71 23.08 21.66
C ASP A 721 -15.33 22.77 21.06
N GLN A 722 -15.30 22.12 19.89
CA GLN A 722 -14.05 21.87 19.16
C GLN A 722 -13.39 23.20 18.75
N ALA A 723 -14.16 24.13 18.18
CA ALA A 723 -13.66 25.42 17.73
C ALA A 723 -13.06 26.24 18.89
N LEU A 724 -13.72 26.28 20.05
CA LEU A 724 -13.24 26.99 21.24
C LEU A 724 -11.90 26.42 21.75
N CYS A 725 -11.72 25.11 21.72
CA CYS A 725 -10.43 24.49 22.07
C CYS A 725 -9.30 24.91 21.12
N TYR A 726 -9.56 24.92 19.81
CA TYR A 726 -8.57 25.36 18.82
C TYR A 726 -8.25 26.84 18.96
N GLU A 727 -9.25 27.70 19.19
CA GLU A 727 -9.06 29.13 19.43
C GLU A 727 -8.14 29.38 20.63
N ALA A 728 -8.43 28.75 21.78
CA ALA A 728 -7.60 28.85 22.98
C ALA A 728 -6.14 28.40 22.75
N VAL A 729 -5.94 27.29 22.03
CA VAL A 729 -4.60 26.80 21.69
C VAL A 729 -3.88 27.75 20.73
N PHE A 730 -4.56 28.26 19.69
CA PHE A 730 -3.93 29.20 18.76
C PHE A 730 -3.51 30.48 19.48
N GLU A 731 -4.37 31.06 20.34
CA GLU A 731 -4.00 32.22 21.15
C GLU A 731 -2.74 31.95 22.01
N ALA A 732 -2.66 30.76 22.63
CA ALA A 732 -1.53 30.40 23.49
C ALA A 732 -0.21 30.16 22.72
N PHE A 733 -0.25 29.65 21.50
CA PHE A 733 0.95 29.21 20.76
C PHE A 733 1.35 30.08 19.55
N TRP A 734 0.45 30.88 18.98
CA TRP A 734 0.68 31.52 17.66
C TRP A 734 1.85 32.52 17.62
N GLN A 735 2.13 33.18 18.74
CA GLN A 735 3.20 34.19 18.85
C GLN A 735 4.52 33.61 19.41
N LYS A 736 4.59 32.29 19.63
CA LYS A 736 5.75 31.60 20.21
C LYS A 736 6.53 30.86 19.12
#